data_AF-A0A2V9H5F7-F1
#
_entry.id   AF-A0A2V9H5F7-F1
#
_cell.length_a   1.000
_cell.length_b   1.000
_cell.length_c   1.000
_cell.angle_alpha   90.00
_cell.angle_beta   90.00
_cell.angle_gamma   90.00
#
_symmetry.space_group_name_H-M   'P 1'
#
loop_
_entity.id
_entity.type
_entity.pdbx_description
1 polymer ?
#
loop_
_entity_poly.entity_id
_entity_poly.type
_entity_poly.pdbx_seq_one_letter_code
_entity_poly.pdbx_strand_id
1 'polypeptide(L)'
;KRPDEQKDEKKAEPVKPIQIDLYGISTRIATVPISAGILNGLAARKDKFFYVSTPQEARQFGTSDRTPKSVLHVYEVSKREDKVLLEGIDGYDLDKEGKKVIYKAGPVYGIVEAAPGKAKVGEGKLNLSELQVKIDPREEWRQVFREAWRIERDFYWDPHMTGHNWKTIGERYEALLPWVAHRSDLNYLIGEMIAELSTSHTYVSGGDQPAKPHVNVGMLGADFEPDGGYFRITKIYPGENWNDTTRSPLTEPGLKVKAGDYLIAVDGQETHSNQDVYSYFQDLAAKLITLKINSKSTPEGAWEITVKPTSGENGVRYLDWTDANRHKVEEATGGRIGYMHVPDTSFPGIIAFDKQFTAQLDKDGIIVDERYNSGGQIPDFYTEKLKRELLSALAPREGKDVPWPPVAIYGPRVMIVNELAGSGGDAFPWFFHRQKIGPIVGTRTWGGLVGISRGIPLHDGGNVSAPEFAFWSTDNGGEWIVENHGVDPDYVVPQRPDLVISGHDPQLEKAIEKVEEATGGRIGYMHVPDTSFPGIIAFDKQFTAQLDKDGIIIDERYNSGGQIPDFYTEKLKRELLSALAPREGKDVPWPPVAIYGPRVMIVNELAGSGGDAFPWFFHRQKIGPIVGTRTWGGLVGISRGIPLHDGGNVSAPEFAFWSTDNGGEWIVENHGVDPDYVVPQRPDLVISGHDPQLEKAIELAEEALRNYKGLPPRPKYPVAKE
;
A
#
# COMPACT_ATOMS: atom_id res chain seq x y z
N LYS A 1 -44.36 50.74 68.28
CA LYS A 1 -45.69 50.08 68.33
C LYS A 1 -46.38 50.18 66.96
N ARG A 2 -46.18 49.15 66.12
CA ARG A 2 -47.15 48.56 65.18
C ARG A 2 -46.84 47.04 65.21
N PRO A 3 -47.85 46.16 65.09
CA PRO A 3 -47.80 44.81 65.65
C PRO A 3 -47.07 43.83 64.72
N ASP A 4 -46.28 42.93 65.32
CA ASP A 4 -45.73 41.74 64.68
C ASP A 4 -46.86 40.77 64.31
N GLU A 5 -47.02 40.48 63.02
CA GLU A 5 -47.75 39.31 62.56
C GLU A 5 -46.82 38.09 62.60
N GLN A 6 -47.04 37.21 63.57
CA GLN A 6 -46.48 35.86 63.57
C GLN A 6 -46.99 35.10 62.34
N LYS A 7 -46.09 34.82 61.40
CA LYS A 7 -46.27 33.77 60.39
C LYS A 7 -45.76 32.46 60.98
N ASP A 8 -46.66 31.49 61.12
CA ASP A 8 -46.36 30.10 61.49
C ASP A 8 -45.29 29.50 60.56
N GLU A 9 -44.08 29.28 61.09
CA GLU A 9 -43.10 28.38 60.49
C GLU A 9 -43.54 26.94 60.73
N LYS A 10 -44.09 26.30 59.68
CA LYS A 10 -44.19 24.83 59.64
C LYS A 10 -42.79 24.24 59.70
N LYS A 11 -42.45 23.59 60.83
CA LYS A 11 -41.30 22.69 60.95
C LYS A 11 -41.31 21.68 59.81
N ALA A 12 -40.30 21.74 58.94
CA ALA A 12 -40.06 20.71 57.94
C ALA A 12 -39.77 19.38 58.65
N GLU A 13 -40.50 18.32 58.30
CA GLU A 13 -40.21 16.98 58.77
C GLU A 13 -38.79 16.56 58.36
N PRO A 14 -38.03 15.88 59.24
CA PRO A 14 -36.70 15.40 58.91
C PRO A 14 -36.80 14.43 57.72
N VAL A 15 -36.08 14.74 56.63
CA VAL A 15 -35.98 13.88 55.45
C VAL A 15 -35.46 12.52 55.90
N LYS A 16 -36.23 11.46 55.67
CA LYS A 16 -35.81 10.09 56.00
C LYS A 16 -34.48 9.79 55.29
N PRO A 17 -33.51 9.13 55.95
CA PRO A 17 -32.26 8.74 55.31
C PRO A 17 -32.54 7.91 54.06
N ILE A 18 -31.88 8.25 52.94
CA ILE A 18 -31.94 7.42 51.73
C ILE A 18 -31.19 6.12 52.04
N GLN A 19 -31.92 5.01 52.10
CA GLN A 19 -31.32 3.67 52.22
C GLN A 19 -31.05 3.13 50.82
N ILE A 20 -29.77 3.01 50.47
CA ILE A 20 -29.33 2.45 49.19
C ILE A 20 -29.26 0.93 49.35
N ASP A 21 -30.13 0.21 48.65
CA ASP A 21 -30.01 -1.25 48.50
C ASP A 21 -29.17 -1.56 47.26
N LEU A 22 -27.96 -2.09 47.49
CA LEU A 22 -27.04 -2.53 46.43
C LEU A 22 -27.24 -4.00 46.05
N TYR A 23 -27.92 -4.81 46.88
CA TYR A 23 -28.11 -6.22 46.61
C TYR A 23 -28.97 -6.40 45.37
N GLY A 24 -28.47 -7.04 44.31
CA GLY A 24 -29.21 -7.23 43.05
C GLY A 24 -29.43 -5.96 42.22
N ILE A 25 -28.67 -4.87 42.44
CA ILE A 25 -28.86 -3.62 41.68
C ILE A 25 -28.66 -3.82 40.17
N SER A 26 -27.79 -4.75 39.76
CA SER A 26 -27.56 -5.12 38.36
C SER A 26 -28.74 -5.82 37.68
N THR A 27 -29.72 -6.33 38.44
CA THR A 27 -30.95 -6.93 37.88
C THR A 27 -32.13 -5.97 37.93
N ARG A 28 -32.00 -4.81 38.60
CA ARG A 28 -33.02 -3.76 38.67
C ARG A 28 -32.82 -2.70 37.58
N ILE A 29 -32.65 -3.15 36.34
CA ILE A 29 -32.43 -2.29 35.18
C ILE A 29 -33.78 -1.97 34.53
N ALA A 30 -33.99 -0.68 34.24
CA ALA A 30 -35.09 -0.22 33.40
C ALA A 30 -34.52 0.40 32.12
N THR A 31 -35.02 -0.04 30.97
CA THR A 31 -34.62 0.52 29.68
C THR A 31 -35.28 1.88 29.48
N VAL A 32 -34.48 2.86 29.06
CA VAL A 32 -34.98 4.14 28.58
C VAL A 32 -35.36 3.98 27.10
N PRO A 33 -36.56 4.41 26.66
CA PRO A 33 -37.01 4.29 25.28
C PRO A 33 -36.39 5.37 24.37
N ILE A 34 -35.07 5.34 24.20
CA ILE A 34 -34.33 6.16 23.23
C ILE A 34 -33.66 5.26 22.19
N SER A 35 -33.38 5.80 21.01
CA SER A 35 -32.70 5.06 19.95
C SER A 35 -31.28 4.66 20.36
N ALA A 36 -30.88 3.44 20.01
CA ALA A 36 -29.49 3.02 20.15
C ALA A 36 -28.59 3.89 19.25
N GLY A 37 -27.41 4.23 19.74
CA GLY A 37 -26.47 5.07 19.02
C GLY A 37 -25.19 5.28 19.81
N ILE A 38 -24.38 6.22 19.34
CA ILE A 38 -23.15 6.60 20.00
C ILE A 38 -23.51 7.64 21.06
N LEU A 39 -23.80 7.17 22.27
CA LEU A 39 -24.25 7.99 23.39
C LEU A 39 -23.11 8.19 24.38
N ASN A 40 -22.91 9.43 24.85
CA ASN A 40 -21.92 9.75 25.87
C ASN A 40 -22.38 10.92 26.77
N GLY A 41 -21.56 11.24 27.78
CA GLY A 41 -21.78 12.41 28.63
C GLY A 41 -23.11 12.38 29.39
N LEU A 42 -23.54 11.22 29.90
CA LEU A 42 -24.80 11.11 30.63
C LEU A 42 -24.75 11.91 31.94
N ALA A 43 -25.68 12.84 32.13
CA ALA A 43 -25.84 13.58 33.37
C ALA A 43 -27.32 13.60 33.82
N ALA A 44 -27.58 13.15 35.04
CA ALA A 44 -28.90 13.22 35.65
C ALA A 44 -29.04 14.47 36.54
N ARG A 45 -30.16 15.18 36.43
CA ARG A 45 -30.54 16.33 37.27
C ARG A 45 -32.05 16.27 37.54
N LYS A 46 -32.43 16.13 38.82
CA LYS A 46 -33.84 16.05 39.25
C LYS A 46 -34.59 14.96 38.45
N ASP A 47 -35.63 15.34 37.71
CA ASP A 47 -36.49 14.46 36.91
C ASP A 47 -36.09 14.40 35.42
N LYS A 48 -34.87 14.83 35.09
CA LYS A 48 -34.32 14.83 33.74
C LYS A 48 -32.96 14.15 33.69
N PHE A 49 -32.60 13.62 32.53
CA PHE A 49 -31.21 13.36 32.21
C PHE A 49 -30.85 13.92 30.84
N PHE A 50 -29.58 14.23 30.68
CA PHE A 50 -29.00 14.85 29.51
C PHE A 50 -27.94 13.90 28.97
N TYR A 51 -27.80 13.84 27.65
CA TYR A 51 -26.82 12.99 27.02
C TYR A 51 -26.49 13.54 25.64
N VAL A 52 -25.31 13.22 25.15
CA VAL A 52 -24.88 13.59 23.81
C VAL A 52 -25.04 12.39 22.90
N SER A 53 -25.69 12.58 21.76
CA SER A 53 -25.68 11.64 20.64
C SER A 53 -24.71 12.15 19.58
N THR A 54 -23.86 11.26 19.08
CA THR A 54 -22.91 11.58 18.01
C THR A 54 -23.33 10.83 16.74
N PRO A 55 -23.67 11.54 15.65
CA PRO A 55 -24.03 10.90 14.39
C PRO A 55 -22.83 10.15 13.81
N GLN A 56 -23.08 9.08 13.04
CA GLN A 56 -22.01 8.22 12.52
C GLN A 56 -21.08 8.99 11.56
N GLU A 57 -21.63 9.95 10.83
CA GLU A 57 -20.95 10.87 9.93
C GLU A 57 -19.95 11.77 10.68
N ALA A 58 -20.18 12.04 11.98
CA ALA A 58 -19.23 12.77 12.82
C ALA A 58 -18.01 11.93 13.22
N ARG A 59 -18.07 10.61 13.00
CA ARG A 59 -16.96 9.67 13.19
C ARG A 59 -16.38 9.17 11.87
N GLN A 60 -16.77 9.77 10.75
CA GLN A 60 -16.18 9.43 9.46
C GLN A 60 -14.68 9.75 9.49
N PHE A 61 -13.86 8.72 9.38
CA PHE A 61 -12.40 8.88 9.30
C PHE A 61 -12.01 9.46 7.93
N GLY A 62 -10.92 10.23 7.89
CA GLY A 62 -10.38 10.81 6.65
C GLY A 62 -11.06 12.09 6.16
N THR A 63 -12.00 12.67 6.91
CA THR A 63 -12.57 14.00 6.61
C THR A 63 -11.77 15.13 7.26
N SER A 64 -11.60 16.24 6.54
CA SER A 64 -11.07 17.50 7.09
C SER A 64 -12.15 18.34 7.80
N ASP A 65 -13.43 17.96 7.68
CA ASP A 65 -14.53 18.63 8.34
C ASP A 65 -14.54 18.34 9.84
N ARG A 66 -14.02 19.30 10.62
CA ARG A 66 -13.99 19.26 12.09
C ARG A 66 -15.18 20.01 12.71
N THR A 67 -16.23 20.30 11.94
CA THR A 67 -17.42 20.93 12.53
C THR A 67 -18.01 20.01 13.60
N PRO A 68 -18.32 20.55 14.80
CA PRO A 68 -19.02 19.77 15.81
C PRO A 68 -20.39 19.36 15.27
N LYS A 69 -20.68 18.06 15.30
CA LYS A 69 -21.94 17.49 14.78
C LYS A 69 -22.75 16.77 15.85
N SER A 70 -22.24 16.70 17.09
CA SER A 70 -22.95 16.02 18.17
C SER A 70 -24.16 16.83 18.63
N VAL A 71 -25.17 16.13 19.13
CA VAL A 71 -26.44 16.70 19.56
C VAL A 71 -26.63 16.42 21.04
N LEU A 72 -26.89 17.48 21.82
CA LEU A 72 -27.28 17.38 23.21
C LEU A 72 -28.78 17.13 23.29
N HIS A 73 -29.16 16.03 23.94
CA HIS A 73 -30.52 15.68 24.26
C HIS A 73 -30.83 15.96 25.73
N VAL A 74 -32.11 16.19 26.01
CA VAL A 74 -32.68 16.15 27.35
C VAL A 74 -33.90 15.23 27.32
N TYR A 75 -33.91 14.30 28.25
CA TYR A 75 -35.01 13.38 28.47
C TYR A 75 -35.74 13.73 29.75
N GLU A 76 -37.05 13.95 29.67
CA GLU A 76 -37.91 14.19 30.82
C GLU A 76 -38.50 12.86 31.30
N VAL A 77 -38.03 12.36 32.45
CA VAL A 77 -38.40 11.03 32.98
C VAL A 77 -39.89 10.93 33.30
N SER A 78 -40.47 12.01 33.82
CA SER A 78 -41.88 12.12 34.17
C SER A 78 -42.81 12.02 32.94
N LYS A 79 -42.37 12.54 31.79
CA LYS A 79 -43.14 12.53 30.53
C LYS A 79 -42.74 11.41 29.57
N ARG A 80 -41.62 10.73 29.86
CA ARG A 80 -40.96 9.78 28.96
C ARG A 80 -40.67 10.35 27.57
N GLU A 81 -40.25 11.60 27.54
CA GLU A 81 -40.10 12.37 26.31
C GLU A 81 -38.63 12.75 26.10
N ASP A 82 -38.08 12.40 24.93
CA ASP A 82 -36.76 12.80 24.48
C ASP A 82 -36.84 14.04 23.58
N LYS A 83 -35.99 15.03 23.83
CA LYS A 83 -35.93 16.26 23.03
C LYS A 83 -34.50 16.66 22.76
N VAL A 84 -34.28 17.17 21.55
CA VAL A 84 -33.06 17.89 21.21
C VAL A 84 -33.03 19.22 21.97
N LEU A 85 -31.94 19.45 22.69
CA LEU A 85 -31.67 20.68 23.41
C LEU A 85 -30.78 21.62 22.60
N LEU A 86 -29.69 21.09 22.05
CA LEU A 86 -28.71 21.88 21.30
C LEU A 86 -27.97 20.99 20.30
N GLU A 87 -27.83 21.46 19.06
CA GLU A 87 -27.13 20.77 17.98
C GLU A 87 -25.76 21.40 17.73
N GLY A 88 -24.81 20.61 17.25
CA GLY A 88 -23.50 21.10 16.81
C GLY A 88 -22.57 21.46 17.95
N ILE A 89 -22.46 20.58 18.95
CA ILE A 89 -21.58 20.79 20.12
C ILE A 89 -20.47 19.73 20.21
N ASP A 90 -19.41 20.06 20.96
CA ASP A 90 -18.32 19.16 21.34
C ASP A 90 -18.51 18.58 22.75
N GLY A 91 -19.17 19.33 23.62
CA GLY A 91 -19.35 18.96 25.02
C GLY A 91 -20.20 19.97 25.78
N TYR A 92 -20.63 19.56 26.96
CA TYR A 92 -21.49 20.37 27.83
C TYR A 92 -21.22 20.07 29.30
N ASP A 93 -21.62 21.01 30.15
CA ASP A 93 -21.80 20.78 31.59
C ASP A 93 -23.06 21.50 32.08
N LEU A 94 -23.59 21.07 33.22
CA LEU A 94 -24.86 21.51 33.78
C LEU A 94 -24.65 22.18 35.13
N ASP A 95 -25.47 23.21 35.38
CA ASP A 95 -25.62 23.69 36.75
C ASP A 95 -26.20 22.60 37.67
N LYS A 96 -26.14 22.85 38.98
CA LYS A 96 -26.59 21.89 40.00
C LYS A 96 -28.06 21.48 39.82
N GLU A 97 -28.89 22.36 39.26
CA GLU A 97 -30.32 22.09 39.07
C GLU A 97 -30.70 21.55 37.68
N GLY A 98 -29.79 21.56 36.71
CA GLY A 98 -30.08 21.21 35.32
C GLY A 98 -30.98 22.23 34.61
N LYS A 99 -30.94 23.49 35.03
CA LYS A 99 -31.65 24.62 34.41
C LYS A 99 -30.80 25.35 33.39
N LYS A 100 -29.47 25.32 33.52
CA LYS A 100 -28.53 25.96 32.60
C LYS A 100 -27.51 24.97 32.10
N VAL A 101 -27.12 25.18 30.84
CA VAL A 101 -26.09 24.40 30.16
C VAL A 101 -24.98 25.35 29.75
N ILE A 102 -23.74 25.04 30.15
CA ILE A 102 -22.57 25.57 29.44
C ILE A 102 -22.22 24.58 28.33
N TYR A 103 -22.03 25.06 27.11
CA TYR A 103 -21.66 24.23 25.97
C TYR A 103 -20.37 24.72 25.32
N LYS A 104 -19.66 23.81 24.66
CA LYS A 104 -18.55 24.07 23.76
C LYS A 104 -18.95 23.69 22.33
N ALA A 105 -18.68 24.55 21.36
CA ALA A 105 -18.82 24.27 19.94
C ALA A 105 -17.65 24.92 19.18
N GLY A 106 -16.63 24.13 18.87
CA GLY A 106 -15.36 24.60 18.33
C GLY A 106 -14.72 25.63 19.28
N PRO A 107 -14.44 26.87 18.81
CA PRO A 107 -13.89 27.93 19.65
C PRO A 107 -14.93 28.65 20.53
N VAL A 108 -16.22 28.31 20.40
CA VAL A 108 -17.31 29.01 21.09
C VAL A 108 -17.65 28.30 22.40
N TYR A 109 -17.64 29.06 23.49
CA TYR A 109 -18.28 28.69 24.75
C TYR A 109 -19.52 29.56 24.95
N GLY A 110 -20.63 28.97 25.37
CA GLY A 110 -21.86 29.70 25.66
C GLY A 110 -22.63 29.09 26.82
N ILE A 111 -23.47 29.91 27.47
CA ILE A 111 -24.38 29.47 28.54
C ILE A 111 -25.82 29.76 28.13
N VAL A 112 -26.65 28.71 28.08
CA VAL A 112 -28.06 28.78 27.69
C VAL A 112 -28.95 28.12 28.73
N GLU A 113 -30.25 28.44 28.69
CA GLU A 113 -31.25 27.71 29.47
C GLU A 113 -31.43 26.29 28.91
N ALA A 114 -31.58 25.30 29.78
CA ALA A 114 -31.81 23.90 29.47
C ALA A 114 -33.27 23.64 29.04
N ALA A 115 -33.73 24.42 28.06
CA ALA A 115 -35.09 24.40 27.53
C ALA A 115 -35.07 24.03 26.03
N PRO A 116 -35.59 22.86 25.64
CA PRO A 116 -35.64 22.43 24.23
C PRO A 116 -36.29 23.45 23.30
N GLY A 117 -35.75 23.55 22.08
CA GLY A 117 -36.29 24.42 21.02
C GLY A 117 -36.05 25.92 21.20
N LYS A 118 -35.30 26.33 22.24
CA LYS A 118 -35.01 27.75 22.51
C LYS A 118 -33.57 28.17 22.22
N ALA A 119 -32.61 27.25 22.30
CA ALA A 119 -31.19 27.55 22.23
C ALA A 119 -30.56 27.19 20.88
N LYS A 120 -29.62 28.01 20.41
CA LYS A 120 -28.74 27.71 19.26
C LYS A 120 -27.28 27.99 19.61
N VAL A 121 -26.35 27.30 18.93
CA VAL A 121 -24.92 27.60 19.05
C VAL A 121 -24.66 29.06 18.68
N GLY A 122 -23.90 29.75 19.52
CA GLY A 122 -23.67 31.19 19.46
C GLY A 122 -24.53 32.01 20.43
N GLU A 123 -25.67 31.47 20.90
CA GLU A 123 -26.48 32.12 21.92
C GLU A 123 -25.81 32.00 23.30
N GLY A 124 -25.90 33.06 24.11
CA GLY A 124 -25.25 33.11 25.42
C GLY A 124 -23.73 33.00 25.35
N LYS A 125 -23.13 33.30 24.18
CA LYS A 125 -21.68 33.25 23.95
C LYS A 125 -20.95 34.08 25.01
N LEU A 126 -19.94 33.47 25.62
CA LEU A 126 -19.07 34.12 26.57
C LEU A 126 -18.05 34.99 25.83
N ASN A 127 -17.93 36.26 26.22
CA ASN A 127 -16.84 37.10 25.77
C ASN A 127 -15.58 36.79 26.60
N LEU A 128 -14.70 35.95 26.07
CA LEU A 128 -13.44 35.57 26.72
C LEU A 128 -12.25 36.38 26.20
N SER A 129 -12.46 37.34 25.27
CA SER A 129 -11.36 38.10 24.65
C SER A 129 -10.63 39.04 25.63
N GLU A 130 -11.30 39.41 26.72
CA GLU A 130 -10.73 40.24 27.79
C GLU A 130 -10.17 39.41 28.96
N LEU A 131 -10.30 38.08 28.91
CA LEU A 131 -9.75 37.21 29.94
C LEU A 131 -8.22 37.19 29.79
N GLN A 132 -7.54 37.76 30.78
CA GLN A 132 -6.09 37.85 30.80
C GLN A 132 -5.51 37.06 31.97
N VAL A 133 -4.38 36.40 31.72
CA VAL A 133 -3.57 35.75 32.74
C VAL A 133 -2.19 36.38 32.71
N LYS A 134 -1.65 36.71 33.88
CA LYS A 134 -0.27 37.17 34.00
C LYS A 134 0.65 35.96 34.09
N ILE A 135 1.51 35.78 33.10
CA ILE A 135 2.46 34.67 33.01
C ILE A 135 3.88 35.21 33.22
N ASP A 136 4.67 34.53 34.04
CA ASP A 136 6.13 34.66 34.05
C ASP A 136 6.70 33.45 33.31
N PRO A 137 7.18 33.62 32.06
CA PRO A 137 7.66 32.51 31.26
C PRO A 137 8.79 31.72 31.93
N ARG A 138 9.67 32.37 32.72
CA ARG A 138 10.80 31.66 33.34
C ARG A 138 10.33 30.74 34.47
N GLU A 139 9.31 31.15 35.22
CA GLU A 139 8.71 30.30 36.25
C GLU A 139 7.85 29.20 35.64
N GLU A 140 7.07 29.50 34.61
CA GLU A 140 6.25 28.51 33.89
C GLU A 140 7.13 27.45 33.21
N TRP A 141 8.17 27.85 32.47
CA TRP A 141 9.10 26.92 31.82
C TRP A 141 9.79 25.98 32.80
N ARG A 142 10.10 26.45 34.02
CA ARG A 142 10.61 25.58 35.09
C ARG A 142 9.59 24.55 35.53
N GLN A 143 8.32 24.94 35.66
CA GLN A 143 7.25 24.00 35.98
C GLN A 143 7.05 23.00 34.84
N VAL A 144 6.99 23.45 33.59
CA VAL A 144 6.81 22.63 32.39
C VAL A 144 7.95 21.61 32.23
N PHE A 145 9.19 22.03 32.41
CA PHE A 145 10.35 21.12 32.41
C PHE A 145 10.21 20.03 33.48
N ARG A 146 9.90 20.42 34.72
CA ARG A 146 9.72 19.47 35.83
C ARG A 146 8.54 18.54 35.61
N GLU A 147 7.47 19.02 34.99
CA GLU A 147 6.32 18.22 34.63
C GLU A 147 6.68 17.18 33.56
N ALA A 148 7.37 17.59 32.49
CA ALA A 148 7.91 16.66 31.48
C ALA A 148 8.82 15.59 32.12
N TRP A 149 9.76 15.99 32.98
CA TRP A 149 10.63 15.06 33.71
C TRP A 149 9.85 14.06 34.57
N ARG A 150 8.78 14.52 35.25
CA ARG A 150 7.90 13.64 36.05
C ARG A 150 7.06 12.72 35.19
N ILE A 151 6.58 13.20 34.04
CA ILE A 151 5.78 12.42 33.11
C ILE A 151 6.57 11.20 32.64
N GLU A 152 7.82 11.38 32.20
CA GLU A 152 8.67 10.24 31.85
C GLU A 152 8.85 9.31 33.06
N ARG A 153 9.20 9.84 34.23
CA ARG A 153 9.37 9.02 35.45
C ARG A 153 8.15 8.18 35.80
N ASP A 154 6.95 8.75 35.67
CA ASP A 154 5.72 8.16 36.17
C ASP A 154 5.06 7.21 35.17
N PHE A 155 5.33 7.37 33.86
CA PHE A 155 4.66 6.63 32.80
C PHE A 155 5.57 5.82 31.87
N TYR A 156 6.89 6.02 31.92
CA TYR A 156 7.82 5.25 31.10
C TYR A 156 7.72 3.75 31.42
N TRP A 157 7.75 2.93 30.36
CA TRP A 157 7.40 1.51 30.40
C TRP A 157 8.27 0.68 31.36
N ASP A 158 9.55 1.03 31.49
CA ASP A 158 10.47 0.41 32.45
C ASP A 158 10.56 1.28 33.72
N PRO A 159 10.06 0.83 34.88
CA PRO A 159 10.13 1.60 36.13
C PRO A 159 11.57 1.87 36.60
N HIS A 160 12.58 1.19 36.03
CA HIS A 160 14.00 1.45 36.29
C HIS A 160 14.64 2.40 35.27
N MET A 161 13.85 2.99 34.37
CA MET A 161 14.29 3.98 33.38
C MET A 161 15.47 3.45 32.55
N THR A 162 15.41 2.18 32.13
CA THR A 162 16.47 1.47 31.38
C THR A 162 17.84 1.50 32.06
N GLY A 163 17.86 1.61 33.39
CA GLY A 163 19.07 1.67 34.22
C GLY A 163 19.65 3.08 34.40
N HIS A 164 19.03 4.10 33.82
CA HIS A 164 19.47 5.49 33.96
C HIS A 164 19.09 6.07 35.33
N ASN A 165 20.00 6.86 35.92
CA ASN A 165 19.67 7.65 37.12
C ASN A 165 18.86 8.89 36.72
N TRP A 166 17.56 8.71 36.58
CA TRP A 166 16.65 9.73 36.07
C TRP A 166 16.64 11.02 36.91
N LYS A 167 16.87 10.91 38.23
CA LYS A 167 17.00 12.09 39.10
C LYS A 167 18.21 12.94 38.71
N THR A 168 19.38 12.32 38.55
CA THR A 168 20.60 13.04 38.17
C THR A 168 20.49 13.62 36.75
N ILE A 169 19.83 12.91 35.83
CA ILE A 169 19.54 13.44 34.49
C ILE A 169 18.68 14.71 34.59
N GLY A 170 17.56 14.66 35.33
CA GLY A 170 16.69 15.81 35.56
C GLY A 170 17.45 17.00 36.14
N GLU A 171 18.24 16.81 37.19
CA GLU A 171 19.04 17.87 37.84
C GLU A 171 20.03 18.53 36.86
N ARG A 172 20.68 17.73 36.01
CA ARG A 172 21.65 18.21 35.01
C ARG A 172 20.99 19.10 33.96
N TYR A 173 19.86 18.69 33.40
CA TYR A 173 19.15 19.49 32.39
C TYR A 173 18.40 20.67 33.01
N GLU A 174 17.87 20.55 34.23
CA GLU A 174 17.22 21.64 34.95
C GLU A 174 18.18 22.83 35.17
N ALA A 175 19.48 22.54 35.40
CA ALA A 175 20.51 23.56 35.56
C ALA A 175 20.69 24.46 34.32
N LEU A 176 20.18 24.06 33.15
CA LEU A 176 20.26 24.83 31.90
C LEU A 176 19.08 25.79 31.70
N LEU A 177 17.98 25.64 32.48
CA LEU A 177 16.81 26.51 32.39
C LEU A 177 17.08 28.02 32.46
N PRO A 178 18.08 28.54 33.21
CA PRO A 178 18.39 29.97 33.20
C PRO A 178 18.74 30.53 31.81
N TRP A 179 19.20 29.69 30.89
CA TRP A 179 19.64 30.08 29.55
C TRP A 179 18.55 29.96 28.48
N VAL A 180 17.40 29.37 28.82
CA VAL A 180 16.23 29.32 27.93
C VAL A 180 15.71 30.74 27.71
N ALA A 181 15.66 31.17 26.44
CA ALA A 181 15.20 32.49 26.04
C ALA A 181 13.91 32.44 25.20
N HIS A 182 13.63 31.29 24.60
CA HIS A 182 12.45 31.05 23.78
C HIS A 182 11.82 29.68 24.10
N ARG A 183 10.52 29.54 23.85
CA ARG A 183 9.81 28.28 24.09
C ARG A 183 10.32 27.09 23.25
N SER A 184 10.92 27.38 22.10
CA SER A 184 11.63 26.36 21.29
C SER A 184 12.90 25.85 21.98
N ASP A 185 13.61 26.70 22.72
CA ASP A 185 14.80 26.30 23.48
C ASP A 185 14.41 25.34 24.60
N LEU A 186 13.22 25.54 25.19
CA LEU A 186 12.65 24.61 26.16
C LEU A 186 12.29 23.27 25.53
N ASN A 187 11.70 23.25 24.32
CA ASN A 187 11.46 21.99 23.59
C ASN A 187 12.77 21.26 23.30
N TYR A 188 13.81 22.00 22.87
CA TYR A 188 15.14 21.43 22.65
C TYR A 188 15.69 20.82 23.95
N LEU A 189 15.63 21.56 25.06
CA LEU A 189 16.12 21.09 26.35
C LEU A 189 15.38 19.85 26.88
N ILE A 190 14.04 19.84 26.78
CA ILE A 190 13.23 18.67 27.14
C ILE A 190 13.55 17.50 26.20
N GLY A 191 13.68 17.76 24.90
CA GLY A 191 14.01 16.76 23.88
C GLY A 191 15.34 16.06 24.16
N GLU A 192 16.39 16.82 24.47
CA GLU A 192 17.70 16.28 24.86
C GLU A 192 17.62 15.46 26.16
N MET A 193 16.81 15.90 27.14
CA MET A 193 16.60 15.16 28.39
C MET A 193 15.93 13.80 28.15
N ILE A 194 14.84 13.76 27.36
CA ILE A 194 14.11 12.51 27.12
C ILE A 194 14.85 11.58 26.14
N ALA A 195 15.69 12.13 25.25
CA ALA A 195 16.53 11.36 24.35
C ALA A 195 17.55 10.47 25.08
N GLU A 196 17.96 10.82 26.30
CA GLU A 196 18.86 9.99 27.13
C GLU A 196 18.26 8.60 27.43
N LEU A 197 16.93 8.44 27.37
CA LEU A 197 16.27 7.14 27.52
C LEU A 197 16.54 6.18 26.35
N SER A 198 17.03 6.70 25.22
CA SER A 198 17.35 5.91 24.02
C SER A 198 16.22 4.97 23.59
N THR A 199 14.98 5.44 23.71
CA THR A 199 13.76 4.67 23.44
C THR A 199 12.91 5.45 22.45
N SER A 200 12.31 4.73 21.51
CA SER A 200 11.36 5.31 20.56
C SER A 200 10.17 5.98 21.28
N HIS A 201 9.48 6.87 20.56
CA HIS A 201 8.26 7.52 21.05
C HIS A 201 8.39 8.45 22.26
N THR A 202 9.60 8.87 22.63
CA THR A 202 9.84 10.02 23.52
C THR A 202 9.79 11.31 22.70
N TYR A 203 8.65 12.00 22.70
CA TYR A 203 8.45 13.20 21.88
C TYR A 203 8.10 14.42 22.73
N VAL A 204 8.49 15.59 22.24
CA VAL A 204 8.08 16.89 22.78
C VAL A 204 7.70 17.82 21.64
N SER A 205 6.60 18.56 21.78
CA SER A 205 6.17 19.52 20.78
C SER A 205 5.27 20.63 21.37
N GLY A 206 4.95 21.61 20.52
CA GLY A 206 4.03 22.70 20.86
C GLY A 206 4.60 23.71 21.86
N GLY A 207 3.70 24.22 22.69
CA GLY A 207 3.97 25.28 23.66
C GLY A 207 3.66 26.67 23.10
N ASP A 208 3.50 27.63 24.00
CA ASP A 208 3.23 29.02 23.64
C ASP A 208 4.40 29.65 22.88
N GLN A 209 4.21 29.91 21.59
CA GLN A 209 5.19 30.51 20.69
C GLN A 209 4.56 31.71 19.96
N PRO A 210 5.36 32.74 19.62
CA PRO A 210 4.87 33.86 18.82
C PRO A 210 4.23 33.39 17.51
N ALA A 211 3.02 33.85 17.24
CA ALA A 211 2.33 33.53 16.00
C ALA A 211 3.10 34.08 14.79
N LYS A 212 3.40 33.22 13.81
CA LYS A 212 3.97 33.61 12.53
C LYS A 212 2.86 33.67 11.48
N PRO A 213 2.71 34.76 10.70
CA PRO A 213 1.75 34.79 9.62
C PRO A 213 2.14 33.73 8.58
N HIS A 214 1.21 32.82 8.29
CA HIS A 214 1.40 31.79 7.28
C HIS A 214 0.76 32.26 5.96
N VAL A 215 1.58 32.36 4.91
CA VAL A 215 1.12 32.62 3.55
C VAL A 215 1.09 31.29 2.82
N ASN A 216 -0.12 30.83 2.49
CA ASN A 216 -0.28 29.57 1.79
C ASN A 216 0.05 29.72 0.29
N VAL A 217 0.42 28.64 -0.38
CA VAL A 217 0.74 28.63 -1.81
C VAL A 217 -0.28 27.75 -2.53
N GLY A 218 -0.82 28.26 -3.64
CA GLY A 218 -1.74 27.49 -4.49
C GLY A 218 -1.00 26.41 -5.28
N MET A 219 -1.36 25.15 -5.08
CA MET A 219 -0.79 24.01 -5.78
C MET A 219 -1.71 23.55 -6.91
N LEU A 220 -1.13 23.23 -8.07
CA LEU A 220 -1.86 22.83 -9.27
C LEU A 220 -1.85 21.32 -9.54
N GLY A 221 -1.11 20.53 -8.77
CA GLY A 221 -0.91 19.12 -9.07
C GLY A 221 -0.17 18.95 -10.40
N ALA A 222 0.93 19.68 -10.57
CA ALA A 222 1.72 19.68 -11.80
C ALA A 222 3.20 19.99 -11.54
N ASP A 223 4.05 19.47 -12.42
CA ASP A 223 5.48 19.78 -12.45
C ASP A 223 5.76 20.79 -13.57
N PHE A 224 6.73 21.67 -13.30
CA PHE A 224 7.11 22.76 -14.18
C PHE A 224 8.62 22.75 -14.38
N GLU A 225 9.08 23.20 -15.54
CA GLU A 225 10.48 23.52 -15.77
C GLU A 225 10.62 24.86 -16.50
N PRO A 226 11.71 25.60 -16.27
CA PRO A 226 11.99 26.83 -17.01
C PRO A 226 12.33 26.51 -18.47
N ASP A 227 11.59 27.09 -19.40
CA ASP A 227 11.85 26.94 -20.84
C ASP A 227 11.40 28.20 -21.61
N GLY A 228 12.25 28.67 -22.53
CA GLY A 228 11.93 29.79 -23.44
C GLY A 228 11.45 31.10 -22.78
N GLY A 229 11.84 31.37 -21.52
CA GLY A 229 11.42 32.56 -20.76
C GLY A 229 10.21 32.33 -19.85
N TYR A 230 9.43 31.27 -20.05
CA TYR A 230 8.24 30.90 -19.27
C TYR A 230 8.42 29.54 -18.60
N PHE A 231 7.36 28.96 -18.04
CA PHE A 231 7.39 27.61 -17.45
C PHE A 231 6.63 26.63 -18.31
N ARG A 232 7.31 25.57 -18.76
CA ARG A 232 6.68 24.43 -19.44
C ARG A 232 6.14 23.46 -18.40
N ILE A 233 4.89 23.03 -18.57
CA ILE A 233 4.26 22.00 -17.74
C ILE A 233 4.83 20.65 -18.16
N THR A 234 5.65 20.01 -17.34
CA THR A 234 6.29 18.73 -17.67
C THR A 234 5.40 17.55 -17.34
N LYS A 235 4.59 17.66 -16.29
CA LYS A 235 3.64 16.64 -15.87
C LYS A 235 2.41 17.28 -15.26
N ILE A 236 1.24 16.71 -15.56
CA ILE A 236 -0.01 16.98 -14.84
C ILE A 236 -0.39 15.67 -14.14
N TYR A 237 -0.51 15.71 -12.82
CA TYR A 237 -0.87 14.53 -12.05
C TYR A 237 -2.36 14.21 -12.26
N PRO A 238 -2.77 12.96 -12.48
CA PRO A 238 -4.15 12.61 -12.83
C PRO A 238 -5.16 13.01 -11.74
N GLY A 239 -4.87 12.62 -10.50
CA GLY A 239 -5.70 12.91 -9.33
C GLY A 239 -7.11 12.31 -9.37
N GLU A 240 -7.88 12.58 -8.30
CA GLU A 240 -9.28 12.22 -8.17
C GLU A 240 -10.09 13.48 -7.82
N ASN A 241 -10.63 14.19 -8.81
CA ASN A 241 -11.29 15.50 -8.57
C ASN A 241 -12.59 15.43 -7.73
N TRP A 242 -13.07 14.23 -7.40
CA TRP A 242 -14.17 14.01 -6.43
C TRP A 242 -13.68 13.91 -4.97
N ASN A 243 -12.36 13.94 -4.74
CA ASN A 243 -11.74 13.82 -3.42
C ASN A 243 -10.79 15.01 -3.20
N ASP A 244 -11.08 15.84 -2.18
CA ASP A 244 -10.32 17.06 -1.90
C ASP A 244 -8.82 16.80 -1.63
N THR A 245 -8.47 15.64 -1.08
CA THR A 245 -7.08 15.31 -0.71
C THR A 245 -6.21 14.87 -1.88
N THR A 246 -6.82 14.32 -2.94
CA THR A 246 -6.16 13.81 -4.14
C THR A 246 -6.55 14.60 -5.39
N ARG A 247 -7.14 15.78 -5.21
CA ARG A 247 -7.60 16.68 -6.28
C ARG A 247 -6.42 17.15 -7.14
N SER A 248 -6.63 17.21 -8.46
CA SER A 248 -5.69 17.79 -9.42
C SER A 248 -6.38 18.88 -10.24
N PRO A 249 -6.18 20.17 -9.89
CA PRO A 249 -6.89 21.29 -10.52
C PRO A 249 -6.83 21.32 -12.05
N LEU A 250 -5.71 20.88 -12.66
CA LEU A 250 -5.55 20.93 -14.12
C LEU A 250 -6.23 19.77 -14.87
N THR A 251 -6.78 18.77 -14.17
CA THR A 251 -7.50 17.64 -14.78
C THR A 251 -9.02 17.78 -14.69
N GLU A 252 -9.52 18.94 -14.25
CA GLU A 252 -10.95 19.22 -14.22
C GLU A 252 -11.57 19.15 -15.63
N PRO A 253 -12.79 18.59 -15.78
CA PRO A 253 -13.44 18.50 -17.07
C PRO A 253 -13.61 19.87 -17.75
N GLY A 254 -13.26 19.94 -19.04
CA GLY A 254 -13.43 21.14 -19.85
C GLY A 254 -12.23 22.10 -19.87
N LEU A 255 -11.17 21.82 -19.13
CA LEU A 255 -9.94 22.59 -19.20
C LEU A 255 -9.11 22.24 -20.44
N LYS A 256 -8.70 23.25 -21.19
CA LYS A 256 -7.79 23.10 -22.34
C LYS A 256 -6.34 23.27 -21.88
N VAL A 257 -5.77 22.22 -21.28
CA VAL A 257 -4.37 22.20 -20.81
C VAL A 257 -3.83 20.78 -20.85
N LYS A 258 -2.54 20.63 -21.18
CA LYS A 258 -1.83 19.35 -21.16
C LYS A 258 -0.35 19.54 -20.84
N ALA A 259 0.33 18.46 -20.48
CA ALA A 259 1.78 18.45 -20.43
C ALA A 259 2.37 18.89 -21.79
N GLY A 260 3.41 19.71 -21.74
CA GLY A 260 4.02 20.39 -22.88
C GLY A 260 3.50 21.81 -23.15
N ASP A 261 2.35 22.18 -22.59
CA ASP A 261 1.89 23.58 -22.63
C ASP A 261 2.70 24.45 -21.64
N TYR A 262 2.64 25.77 -21.83
CA TYR A 262 3.37 26.78 -21.08
C TYR A 262 2.42 27.58 -20.21
N LEU A 263 2.81 27.76 -18.95
CA LEU A 263 2.21 28.73 -18.05
C LEU A 263 2.76 30.12 -18.40
N ILE A 264 1.89 31.00 -18.89
CA ILE A 264 2.24 32.36 -19.33
C ILE A 264 1.95 33.36 -18.22
N ALA A 265 0.79 33.27 -17.56
CA ALA A 265 0.41 34.18 -16.48
C ALA A 265 -0.44 33.48 -15.42
N VAL A 266 -0.32 33.94 -14.18
CA VAL A 266 -1.11 33.52 -13.02
C VAL A 266 -1.84 34.73 -12.47
N ASP A 267 -3.18 34.69 -12.49
CA ASP A 267 -4.07 35.75 -12.01
C ASP A 267 -3.72 37.16 -12.52
N GLY A 268 -3.42 37.25 -13.83
CA GLY A 268 -3.05 38.50 -14.50
C GLY A 268 -1.57 38.89 -14.35
N GLN A 269 -0.79 38.21 -13.51
CA GLN A 269 0.66 38.40 -13.41
C GLN A 269 1.39 37.51 -14.41
N GLU A 270 2.15 38.12 -15.33
CA GLU A 270 2.99 37.39 -16.28
C GLU A 270 4.12 36.65 -15.55
N THR A 271 4.31 35.38 -15.91
CA THR A 271 5.33 34.51 -15.33
C THR A 271 6.65 34.64 -16.07
N HIS A 272 7.74 34.52 -15.33
CA HIS A 272 9.10 34.53 -15.87
C HIS A 272 9.93 33.43 -15.19
N SER A 273 10.62 32.65 -16.00
CA SER A 273 11.49 31.53 -15.58
C SER A 273 12.72 31.91 -14.75
N ASN A 274 12.88 33.20 -14.41
CA ASN A 274 13.97 33.70 -13.56
C ASN A 274 13.62 33.72 -12.06
N GLN A 275 12.41 33.28 -11.70
CA GLN A 275 11.95 33.13 -10.32
C GLN A 275 11.42 31.71 -10.11
N ASP A 276 11.12 31.37 -8.87
CA ASP A 276 10.45 30.11 -8.55
C ASP A 276 8.98 30.18 -9.02
N VAL A 277 8.50 29.15 -9.74
CA VAL A 277 7.13 29.12 -10.28
C VAL A 277 6.06 29.30 -9.19
N TYR A 278 6.33 28.81 -7.98
CA TYR A 278 5.39 28.85 -6.86
C TYR A 278 5.26 30.25 -6.24
N SER A 279 6.18 31.18 -6.52
CA SER A 279 6.04 32.57 -6.04
C SER A 279 4.82 33.27 -6.63
N TYR A 280 4.42 32.89 -7.85
CA TYR A 280 3.22 33.41 -8.51
C TYR A 280 1.91 32.90 -7.90
N PHE A 281 1.98 31.90 -7.03
CA PHE A 281 0.81 31.27 -6.39
C PHE A 281 0.67 31.60 -4.90
N GLN A 282 1.46 32.54 -4.38
CA GLN A 282 1.36 32.99 -2.99
C GLN A 282 -0.03 33.59 -2.71
N ASP A 283 -0.64 33.15 -1.61
CA ASP A 283 -2.00 33.51 -1.20
C ASP A 283 -3.09 33.15 -2.24
N LEU A 284 -2.86 32.21 -3.16
CA LEU A 284 -3.85 31.78 -4.15
C LEU A 284 -4.50 30.42 -3.85
N ALA A 285 -4.09 29.74 -2.77
CA ALA A 285 -4.68 28.47 -2.35
C ALA A 285 -6.19 28.59 -2.10
N ALA A 286 -6.96 27.63 -2.63
CA ALA A 286 -8.42 27.55 -2.56
C ALA A 286 -9.19 28.78 -3.10
N LYS A 287 -8.52 29.71 -3.80
CA LYS A 287 -9.15 30.82 -4.51
C LYS A 287 -9.37 30.45 -5.98
N LEU A 288 -10.44 30.96 -6.59
CA LEU A 288 -10.66 30.78 -8.01
C LEU A 288 -9.77 31.77 -8.75
N ILE A 289 -8.86 31.27 -9.59
CA ILE A 289 -7.88 32.10 -10.31
C ILE A 289 -7.92 31.81 -11.81
N THR A 290 -7.44 32.77 -12.59
CA THR A 290 -7.27 32.61 -14.03
C THR A 290 -5.82 32.30 -14.36
N LEU A 291 -5.57 31.25 -15.13
CA LEU A 291 -4.26 30.95 -15.69
C LEU A 291 -4.27 31.25 -17.19
N LYS A 292 -3.21 31.88 -17.68
CA LYS A 292 -2.98 32.05 -19.13
C LYS A 292 -2.02 30.96 -19.59
N ILE A 293 -2.49 30.11 -20.50
CA ILE A 293 -1.78 28.93 -21.00
C ILE A 293 -1.53 29.07 -22.50
N ASN A 294 -0.40 28.55 -22.99
CA ASN A 294 -0.12 28.49 -24.42
C ASN A 294 0.60 27.21 -24.82
N SER A 295 0.44 26.76 -26.06
CA SER A 295 1.23 25.68 -26.65
C SER A 295 2.69 26.06 -26.98
N LYS A 296 3.05 27.34 -26.81
CA LYS A 296 4.36 27.91 -27.15
C LYS A 296 4.83 28.83 -26.02
N SER A 297 6.14 29.00 -25.91
CA SER A 297 6.79 29.91 -24.95
C SER A 297 6.64 31.39 -25.34
N THR A 298 5.41 31.87 -25.49
CA THR A 298 5.10 33.23 -25.96
C THR A 298 3.70 33.66 -25.48
N PRO A 299 3.45 34.94 -25.17
CA PRO A 299 2.10 35.39 -24.80
C PRO A 299 1.09 35.39 -25.95
N GLU A 300 1.57 35.48 -27.19
CA GLU A 300 0.75 35.57 -28.38
C GLU A 300 -0.03 34.27 -28.63
N GLY A 301 -1.35 34.39 -28.72
CA GLY A 301 -2.24 33.25 -28.94
C GLY A 301 -2.49 32.38 -27.70
N ALA A 302 -2.02 32.80 -26.53
CA ALA A 302 -2.37 32.15 -25.27
C ALA A 302 -3.86 32.28 -24.97
N TRP A 303 -4.43 31.30 -24.29
CA TRP A 303 -5.83 31.26 -23.87
C TRP A 303 -5.93 31.19 -22.34
N GLU A 304 -7.09 31.53 -21.81
CA GLU A 304 -7.35 31.51 -20.37
C GLU A 304 -8.08 30.25 -19.97
N ILE A 305 -7.72 29.74 -18.79
CA ILE A 305 -8.46 28.71 -18.06
C ILE A 305 -8.68 29.20 -16.63
N THR A 306 -9.76 28.75 -16.00
CA THR A 306 -10.07 29.07 -14.60
C THR A 306 -9.94 27.82 -13.76
N VAL A 307 -9.20 27.91 -12.66
CA VAL A 307 -8.93 26.76 -11.77
C VAL A 307 -9.01 27.20 -10.31
N LYS A 308 -9.20 26.22 -9.43
CA LYS A 308 -9.10 26.41 -7.98
C LYS A 308 -7.89 25.62 -7.45
N PRO A 309 -6.73 26.25 -7.22
CA PRO A 309 -5.56 25.58 -6.68
C PRO A 309 -5.85 24.98 -5.31
N THR A 310 -5.21 23.86 -5.00
CA THR A 310 -5.26 23.25 -3.68
C THR A 310 -4.27 23.93 -2.74
N SER A 311 -4.40 23.68 -1.43
CA SER A 311 -3.42 24.13 -0.41
C SER A 311 -2.22 23.18 -0.26
N GLY A 312 -2.14 22.14 -1.07
CA GLY A 312 -1.13 21.08 -0.98
C GLY A 312 -1.36 20.01 -2.03
N GLU A 313 -0.29 19.29 -2.39
CA GLU A 313 -0.32 18.28 -3.46
C GLU A 313 0.33 16.94 -3.06
N ASN A 314 0.59 16.74 -1.76
CA ASN A 314 1.13 15.46 -1.26
C ASN A 314 0.23 14.28 -1.64
N GLY A 315 -1.09 14.42 -1.51
CA GLY A 315 -2.03 13.34 -1.81
C GLY A 315 -2.08 12.97 -3.29
N VAL A 316 -2.09 13.96 -4.19
CA VAL A 316 -2.10 13.70 -5.64
C VAL A 316 -0.78 13.09 -6.12
N ARG A 317 0.37 13.54 -5.57
CA ARG A 317 1.68 12.96 -5.85
C ARG A 317 1.81 11.53 -5.32
N TYR A 318 1.30 11.28 -4.11
CA TYR A 318 1.26 9.95 -3.51
C TYR A 318 0.41 8.97 -4.31
N LEU A 319 -0.77 9.41 -4.79
CA LEU A 319 -1.63 8.59 -5.64
C LEU A 319 -0.91 8.19 -6.93
N ASP A 320 -0.30 9.16 -7.63
CA ASP A 320 0.44 8.91 -8.87
C ASP A 320 1.64 7.99 -8.64
N TRP A 321 2.39 8.14 -7.54
CA TRP A 321 3.47 7.22 -7.18
C TRP A 321 2.96 5.79 -6.96
N THR A 322 1.84 5.63 -6.25
CA THR A 322 1.23 4.32 -5.98
C THR A 322 0.73 3.67 -7.27
N ASP A 323 0.06 4.44 -8.14
CA ASP A 323 -0.47 3.94 -9.41
C ASP A 323 0.66 3.64 -10.41
N ALA A 324 1.72 4.45 -10.45
CA ALA A 324 2.90 4.17 -11.26
C ALA A 324 3.58 2.85 -10.85
N ASN A 325 3.71 2.58 -9.55
CA ASN A 325 4.24 1.31 -9.07
C ASN A 325 3.31 0.14 -9.41
N ARG A 326 1.98 0.33 -9.28
CA ARG A 326 1.01 -0.69 -9.70
C ARG A 326 1.15 -1.01 -11.19
N HIS A 327 1.28 0.00 -12.04
CA HIS A 327 1.50 -0.18 -13.47
C HIS A 327 2.82 -0.89 -13.78
N LYS A 328 3.92 -0.55 -13.09
CA LYS A 328 5.20 -1.26 -13.23
C LYS A 328 5.06 -2.76 -12.92
N VAL A 329 4.35 -3.12 -11.84
CA VAL A 329 4.09 -4.52 -11.48
C VAL A 329 3.18 -5.19 -12.50
N GLU A 330 2.13 -4.51 -12.95
CA GLU A 330 1.21 -5.01 -13.97
C GLU A 330 1.95 -5.30 -15.29
N GLU A 331 2.77 -4.37 -15.78
CA GLU A 331 3.56 -4.55 -17.00
C GLU A 331 4.58 -5.69 -16.87
N ALA A 332 5.31 -5.75 -15.75
CA ALA A 332 6.33 -6.77 -15.52
C ALA A 332 5.73 -8.18 -15.40
N THR A 333 4.53 -8.31 -14.84
CA THR A 333 3.92 -9.62 -14.52
C THR A 333 2.80 -10.01 -15.47
N GLY A 334 2.53 -9.23 -16.51
CA GLY A 334 1.39 -9.45 -17.41
C GLY A 334 0.04 -9.32 -16.70
N GLY A 335 -0.03 -8.50 -15.64
CA GLY A 335 -1.22 -8.25 -14.83
C GLY A 335 -1.62 -9.38 -13.89
N ARG A 336 -0.78 -10.40 -13.70
CA ARG A 336 -1.07 -11.53 -12.79
C ARG A 336 -0.87 -11.19 -11.32
N ILE A 337 0.07 -10.29 -11.01
CA ILE A 337 0.43 -9.94 -9.64
C ILE A 337 -0.20 -8.60 -9.27
N GLY A 338 -0.84 -8.56 -8.10
CA GLY A 338 -1.35 -7.33 -7.52
C GLY A 338 -0.26 -6.52 -6.82
N TYR A 339 -0.51 -5.22 -6.67
CA TYR A 339 0.34 -4.33 -5.88
C TYR A 339 -0.51 -3.39 -5.04
N MET A 340 -0.13 -3.23 -3.78
CA MET A 340 -0.69 -2.20 -2.91
C MET A 340 0.38 -1.57 -2.05
N HIS A 341 0.16 -0.31 -1.69
CA HIS A 341 0.96 0.39 -0.70
C HIS A 341 0.13 0.67 0.56
N VAL A 342 0.75 0.47 1.73
CA VAL A 342 0.17 0.70 3.06
C VAL A 342 0.92 1.86 3.71
N PRO A 343 0.37 3.09 3.70
CA PRO A 343 1.11 4.29 4.11
C PRO A 343 1.22 4.50 5.63
N ASP A 344 0.32 3.87 6.39
CA ASP A 344 0.25 3.94 7.84
C ASP A 344 -0.60 2.78 8.36
N THR A 345 -0.57 2.57 9.68
CA THR A 345 -1.41 1.58 10.38
C THR A 345 -2.55 2.27 11.16
N SER A 346 -2.84 3.53 10.84
CA SER A 346 -3.96 4.30 11.38
C SER A 346 -5.20 4.15 10.49
N PHE A 347 -6.36 4.68 10.91
CA PHE A 347 -7.62 4.46 10.18
C PHE A 347 -7.58 4.78 8.67
N PRO A 348 -6.98 5.89 8.21
CA PRO A 348 -6.72 6.12 6.78
C PRO A 348 -5.99 4.97 6.08
N GLY A 349 -4.89 4.46 6.64
CA GLY A 349 -4.17 3.31 6.10
C GLY A 349 -5.02 2.03 6.08
N ILE A 350 -5.86 1.80 7.08
CA ILE A 350 -6.80 0.65 7.10
C ILE A 350 -7.77 0.71 5.92
N ILE A 351 -8.35 1.89 5.69
CA ILE A 351 -9.28 2.12 4.58
C ILE A 351 -8.56 1.94 3.23
N ALA A 352 -7.35 2.48 3.11
CA ALA A 352 -6.55 2.38 1.89
C ALA A 352 -6.17 0.94 1.57
N PHE A 353 -5.76 0.15 2.58
CA PHE A 353 -5.48 -1.27 2.45
C PHE A 353 -6.71 -2.03 1.96
N ASP A 354 -7.87 -1.84 2.58
CA ASP A 354 -9.09 -2.56 2.21
C ASP A 354 -9.55 -2.22 0.79
N LYS A 355 -9.53 -0.94 0.42
CA LYS A 355 -9.86 -0.43 -0.93
C LYS A 355 -8.94 -1.04 -1.99
N GLN A 356 -7.62 -1.05 -1.75
CA GLN A 356 -6.63 -1.56 -2.72
C GLN A 356 -6.63 -3.09 -2.82
N PHE A 357 -6.75 -3.79 -1.69
CA PHE A 357 -6.73 -5.26 -1.65
C PHE A 357 -7.98 -5.85 -2.32
N THR A 358 -9.16 -5.32 -2.00
CA THR A 358 -10.44 -5.85 -2.50
C THR A 358 -10.61 -5.60 -4.01
N ALA A 359 -9.91 -4.62 -4.57
CA ALA A 359 -9.90 -4.35 -6.01
C ALA A 359 -9.05 -5.34 -6.83
N GLN A 360 -8.29 -6.24 -6.17
CA GLN A 360 -7.26 -7.08 -6.81
C GLN A 360 -7.40 -8.57 -6.43
N LEU A 361 -8.61 -9.03 -6.08
CA LEU A 361 -8.84 -10.40 -5.61
C LEU A 361 -8.69 -11.48 -6.70
N ASP A 362 -8.58 -11.08 -7.97
CA ASP A 362 -8.41 -11.95 -9.13
C ASP A 362 -6.94 -12.25 -9.47
N LYS A 363 -6.00 -11.71 -8.69
CA LYS A 363 -4.55 -11.86 -8.90
C LYS A 363 -4.01 -13.19 -8.38
N ASP A 364 -2.97 -13.69 -9.04
CA ASP A 364 -2.29 -14.95 -8.70
C ASP A 364 -1.36 -14.79 -7.48
N GLY A 365 -0.99 -13.55 -7.15
CA GLY A 365 -0.17 -13.18 -5.99
C GLY A 365 -0.21 -11.68 -5.75
N ILE A 366 0.41 -11.19 -4.69
CA ILE A 366 0.41 -9.76 -4.36
C ILE A 366 1.71 -9.29 -3.72
N ILE A 367 2.15 -8.09 -4.12
CA ILE A 367 3.19 -7.33 -3.45
C ILE A 367 2.54 -6.35 -2.47
N VAL A 368 2.98 -6.41 -1.21
CA VAL A 368 2.55 -5.52 -0.12
C VAL A 368 3.67 -4.54 0.17
N ASP A 369 3.55 -3.31 -0.30
CA ASP A 369 4.55 -2.28 -0.09
C ASP A 369 4.27 -1.52 1.22
N GLU A 370 5.14 -1.74 2.21
CA GLU A 370 5.10 -1.19 3.57
C GLU A 370 6.18 -0.11 3.76
N ARG A 371 6.86 0.30 2.68
CA ARG A 371 7.86 1.36 2.74
C ARG A 371 7.24 2.66 3.24
N TYR A 372 7.97 3.43 4.02
CA TYR A 372 7.52 4.72 4.56
C TYR A 372 6.27 4.64 5.46
N ASN A 373 5.87 3.45 5.93
CA ASN A 373 4.72 3.32 6.81
C ASN A 373 4.97 4.01 8.15
N SER A 374 4.20 5.07 8.40
CA SER A 374 4.42 5.96 9.56
C SER A 374 3.93 5.40 10.91
N GLY A 375 3.41 4.18 10.95
CA GLY A 375 2.83 3.60 12.15
C GLY A 375 1.41 4.08 12.44
N GLY A 376 0.96 3.97 13.69
CA GLY A 376 -0.45 4.16 14.03
C GLY A 376 -0.95 3.16 15.08
N GLN A 377 -1.85 2.26 14.69
CA GLN A 377 -2.39 1.22 15.57
C GLN A 377 -1.59 -0.07 15.42
N ILE A 378 -1.87 -1.05 16.29
CA ILE A 378 -1.27 -2.39 16.18
C ILE A 378 -1.95 -3.14 15.03
N PRO A 379 -1.21 -3.57 13.98
CA PRO A 379 -1.78 -3.96 12.68
C PRO A 379 -2.09 -5.46 12.53
N ASP A 380 -2.62 -6.10 13.57
CA ASP A 380 -2.99 -7.52 13.53
C ASP A 380 -3.99 -7.82 12.40
N PHE A 381 -4.97 -6.95 12.21
CA PHE A 381 -6.02 -7.05 11.19
C PHE A 381 -5.48 -7.11 9.74
N TYR A 382 -4.33 -6.48 9.41
CA TYR A 382 -3.73 -6.63 8.08
C TYR A 382 -3.28 -8.06 7.85
N THR A 383 -2.54 -8.61 8.82
CA THR A 383 -2.02 -9.97 8.75
C THR A 383 -3.15 -11.01 8.77
N GLU A 384 -4.23 -10.77 9.52
CA GLU A 384 -5.41 -11.64 9.51
C GLU A 384 -6.07 -11.76 8.13
N LYS A 385 -6.10 -10.68 7.35
CA LYS A 385 -6.65 -10.70 5.99
C LYS A 385 -5.68 -11.35 5.00
N LEU A 386 -4.39 -11.06 5.13
CA LEU A 386 -3.34 -11.61 4.25
C LEU A 386 -3.06 -13.09 4.47
N LYS A 387 -3.20 -13.60 5.70
CA LYS A 387 -2.93 -15.01 6.03
C LYS A 387 -4.07 -15.98 5.69
N ARG A 388 -5.19 -15.49 5.14
CA ARG A 388 -6.36 -16.33 4.88
C ARG A 388 -5.99 -17.52 4.00
N GLU A 389 -6.38 -18.71 4.47
CA GLU A 389 -6.18 -19.99 3.80
C GLU A 389 -7.43 -20.38 3.01
N LEU A 390 -7.23 -21.09 1.88
CA LEU A 390 -8.32 -21.61 1.07
C LEU A 390 -8.97 -22.78 1.81
N LEU A 391 -10.18 -22.58 2.33
CA LEU A 391 -10.88 -23.61 3.10
C LEU A 391 -11.68 -24.54 2.21
N SER A 392 -12.32 -23.99 1.18
CA SER A 392 -13.13 -24.71 0.20
C SER A 392 -13.36 -23.88 -1.05
N ALA A 393 -13.98 -24.46 -2.06
CA ALA A 393 -14.53 -23.73 -3.19
C ALA A 393 -16.04 -24.02 -3.32
N LEU A 394 -16.83 -22.98 -3.55
CA LEU A 394 -18.23 -23.12 -3.93
C LEU A 394 -18.27 -23.32 -5.44
N ALA A 395 -18.75 -24.48 -5.88
CA ALA A 395 -18.95 -24.78 -7.30
C ALA A 395 -20.39 -24.43 -7.71
N PRO A 396 -20.65 -23.24 -8.29
CA PRO A 396 -21.98 -22.91 -8.79
C PRO A 396 -22.33 -23.80 -10.00
N ARG A 397 -23.64 -23.89 -10.30
CA ARG A 397 -24.14 -24.59 -11.50
C ARG A 397 -23.52 -24.03 -12.80
N GLU A 398 -23.28 -22.73 -12.82
CA GLU A 398 -22.73 -21.96 -13.95
C GLU A 398 -21.63 -21.04 -13.42
N GLY A 399 -20.58 -20.81 -14.20
CA GLY A 399 -19.47 -19.92 -13.85
C GLY A 399 -18.26 -20.63 -13.24
N LYS A 400 -17.36 -19.85 -12.64
CA LYS A 400 -16.15 -20.36 -11.98
C LYS A 400 -16.45 -20.75 -10.53
N ASP A 401 -15.70 -21.73 -10.05
CA ASP A 401 -15.60 -22.02 -8.63
C ASP A 401 -15.20 -20.75 -7.86
N VAL A 402 -15.95 -20.45 -6.81
CA VAL A 402 -15.71 -19.30 -5.95
C VAL A 402 -14.91 -19.79 -4.75
N PRO A 403 -13.64 -19.40 -4.59
CA PRO A 403 -12.84 -19.82 -3.45
C PRO A 403 -13.40 -19.19 -2.16
N TRP A 404 -13.30 -19.91 -1.05
CA TRP A 404 -13.85 -19.50 0.24
C TRP A 404 -12.79 -19.48 1.35
N PRO A 405 -12.66 -18.37 2.11
CA PRO A 405 -13.43 -17.11 2.03
C PRO A 405 -13.25 -16.30 0.72
N PRO A 406 -14.27 -15.54 0.25
CA PRO A 406 -14.22 -14.91 -1.06
C PRO A 406 -13.33 -13.65 -1.14
N VAL A 407 -12.95 -13.09 0.01
CA VAL A 407 -12.08 -11.90 0.09
C VAL A 407 -10.68 -12.33 0.52
N ALA A 408 -9.93 -12.88 -0.42
CA ALA A 408 -8.53 -13.28 -0.26
C ALA A 408 -7.82 -13.40 -1.61
N ILE A 409 -6.50 -13.16 -1.63
CA ILE A 409 -5.59 -13.50 -2.72
C ILE A 409 -4.80 -14.71 -2.24
N TYR A 410 -5.08 -15.91 -2.76
CA TYR A 410 -4.60 -17.17 -2.18
C TYR A 410 -3.17 -17.55 -2.54
N GLY A 411 -2.61 -16.96 -3.58
CA GLY A 411 -1.24 -17.23 -3.96
C GLY A 411 -0.20 -16.45 -3.13
N PRO A 412 1.07 -16.47 -3.58
CA PRO A 412 2.19 -15.88 -2.86
C PRO A 412 2.02 -14.40 -2.55
N ARG A 413 2.51 -14.00 -1.38
CA ARG A 413 2.61 -12.60 -0.96
C ARG A 413 4.08 -12.28 -0.72
N VAL A 414 4.52 -11.10 -1.15
CA VAL A 414 5.86 -10.58 -0.84
C VAL A 414 5.69 -9.19 -0.25
N MET A 415 6.38 -8.90 0.86
CA MET A 415 6.34 -7.58 1.48
C MET A 415 7.60 -6.78 1.13
N ILE A 416 7.45 -5.48 0.91
CA ILE A 416 8.56 -4.54 0.76
C ILE A 416 8.63 -3.65 2.00
N VAL A 417 9.80 -3.48 2.60
CA VAL A 417 10.04 -2.60 3.76
C VAL A 417 11.23 -1.68 3.53
N ASN A 418 11.30 -0.59 4.28
CA ASN A 418 12.49 0.25 4.34
C ASN A 418 12.72 0.86 5.72
N GLU A 419 13.85 1.56 5.88
CA GLU A 419 14.29 2.22 7.12
C GLU A 419 13.38 3.36 7.61
N LEU A 420 12.40 3.77 6.81
CA LEU A 420 11.44 4.82 7.15
C LEU A 420 10.08 4.27 7.59
N ALA A 421 9.87 2.96 7.52
CA ALA A 421 8.72 2.30 8.14
C ALA A 421 8.97 2.09 9.63
N GLY A 422 8.00 2.42 10.50
CA GLY A 422 8.22 2.36 11.95
C GLY A 422 6.96 2.26 12.81
N SER A 423 7.10 1.94 14.10
CA SER A 423 5.99 1.82 15.06
C SER A 423 5.00 0.71 14.67
N GLY A 424 3.75 1.04 14.33
CA GLY A 424 2.86 0.06 13.69
C GLY A 424 3.49 -0.54 12.43
N GLY A 425 4.29 0.24 11.67
CA GLY A 425 5.05 -0.24 10.51
C GLY A 425 6.28 -1.07 10.84
N ASP A 426 6.69 -1.14 12.11
CA ASP A 426 7.63 -2.15 12.62
C ASP A 426 6.87 -3.44 13.01
N ALA A 427 5.70 -3.29 13.64
CA ALA A 427 4.87 -4.43 14.07
C ALA A 427 4.33 -5.25 12.89
N PHE A 428 3.91 -4.60 11.80
CA PHE A 428 3.35 -5.29 10.64
C PHE A 428 4.33 -6.29 9.99
N PRO A 429 5.55 -5.92 9.58
CA PRO A 429 6.52 -6.87 9.03
C PRO A 429 6.93 -7.93 10.05
N TRP A 430 7.01 -7.60 11.35
CA TRP A 430 7.28 -8.60 12.39
C TRP A 430 6.17 -9.66 12.46
N PHE A 431 4.89 -9.25 12.44
CA PHE A 431 3.76 -10.19 12.39
C PHE A 431 3.71 -10.98 11.08
N PHE A 432 4.03 -10.33 9.95
CA PHE A 432 4.06 -10.97 8.63
C PHE A 432 5.08 -12.11 8.58
N HIS A 433 6.29 -11.87 9.10
CA HIS A 433 7.34 -12.87 9.24
C HIS A 433 6.95 -13.97 10.24
N ARG A 434 6.47 -13.61 11.43
CA ARG A 434 6.06 -14.58 12.47
C ARG A 434 4.97 -15.53 11.98
N GLN A 435 3.99 -15.02 11.23
CA GLN A 435 2.88 -15.81 10.69
C GLN A 435 3.24 -16.52 9.38
N LYS A 436 4.48 -16.40 8.89
CA LYS A 436 4.98 -17.03 7.66
C LYS A 436 4.12 -16.72 6.44
N ILE A 437 3.67 -15.47 6.32
CA ILE A 437 2.77 -15.06 5.21
C ILE A 437 3.53 -15.02 3.87
N GLY A 438 4.80 -14.64 3.90
CA GLY A 438 5.68 -14.56 2.74
C GLY A 438 7.03 -13.96 3.09
N PRO A 439 7.94 -13.83 2.11
CA PRO A 439 9.23 -13.18 2.34
C PRO A 439 9.12 -11.65 2.34
N ILE A 440 10.10 -11.02 2.97
CA ILE A 440 10.27 -9.58 3.10
C ILE A 440 11.51 -9.14 2.29
N VAL A 441 11.37 -8.09 1.50
CA VAL A 441 12.42 -7.48 0.66
C VAL A 441 12.65 -6.04 1.09
N GLY A 442 13.90 -5.59 1.11
CA GLY A 442 14.21 -4.16 1.27
C GLY A 442 15.31 -3.88 2.30
N THR A 443 15.09 -2.92 3.18
CA THR A 443 16.05 -2.53 4.24
C THR A 443 15.41 -2.63 5.61
N ARG A 444 16.24 -2.84 6.65
CA ARG A 444 15.76 -2.93 8.03
C ARG A 444 14.91 -1.70 8.38
N THR A 445 13.76 -1.95 9.02
CA THR A 445 12.84 -0.89 9.46
C THR A 445 13.41 -0.03 10.58
N TRP A 446 12.69 1.03 10.98
CA TRP A 446 13.14 2.04 11.95
C TRP A 446 13.51 1.46 13.31
N GLY A 447 12.76 0.47 13.81
CA GLY A 447 13.02 -0.15 15.10
C GLY A 447 12.50 0.63 16.29
N GLY A 448 11.32 1.24 16.18
CA GLY A 448 10.65 1.86 17.31
C GLY A 448 9.37 1.14 17.64
N LEU A 449 9.34 0.30 18.68
CA LEU A 449 8.18 -0.51 19.07
C LEU A 449 7.88 -0.47 20.57
N VAL A 450 8.17 0.66 21.23
CA VAL A 450 7.62 1.01 22.54
C VAL A 450 6.55 2.09 22.36
N GLY A 451 5.28 1.71 22.53
CA GLY A 451 4.15 2.55 22.15
C GLY A 451 3.76 3.58 23.21
N ILE A 452 3.05 4.61 22.75
CA ILE A 452 2.48 5.69 23.55
C ILE A 452 0.97 5.50 23.68
N SER A 453 0.43 5.72 24.88
CA SER A 453 -1.03 5.66 25.09
C SER A 453 -1.71 7.02 24.94
N ARG A 454 -0.96 8.12 25.11
CA ARG A 454 -1.47 9.48 25.04
C ARG A 454 -0.35 10.49 24.85
N GLY A 455 -0.67 11.60 24.20
CA GLY A 455 0.05 12.85 24.41
C GLY A 455 -0.41 13.45 25.73
N ILE A 456 0.53 13.83 26.59
CA ILE A 456 0.24 14.47 27.87
C ILE A 456 0.45 15.98 27.69
N PRO A 457 -0.63 16.78 27.75
CA PRO A 457 -0.54 18.22 27.57
C PRO A 457 0.18 18.84 28.77
N LEU A 458 1.02 19.82 28.47
CA LEU A 458 1.71 20.68 29.42
C LEU A 458 0.90 21.96 29.65
N HIS A 459 1.14 22.63 30.77
CA HIS A 459 0.38 23.82 31.18
C HIS A 459 0.34 24.94 30.12
N ASP A 460 1.40 25.08 29.33
CA ASP A 460 1.57 26.12 28.31
C ASP A 460 1.06 25.73 26.91
N GLY A 461 0.29 24.65 26.81
CA GLY A 461 -0.18 24.11 25.52
C GLY A 461 0.88 23.29 24.77
N GLY A 462 2.04 23.04 25.39
CA GLY A 462 2.98 22.01 24.93
C GLY A 462 2.44 20.60 25.14
N ASN A 463 3.14 19.62 24.60
CA ASN A 463 2.82 18.21 24.78
C ASN A 463 4.10 17.39 24.86
N VAL A 464 4.11 16.39 25.74
CA VAL A 464 5.12 15.34 25.78
C VAL A 464 4.47 13.97 25.63
N SER A 465 5.23 12.97 25.21
CA SER A 465 4.81 11.56 25.25
C SER A 465 5.80 10.73 26.05
N ALA A 466 5.26 9.88 26.93
CA ALA A 466 6.02 8.85 27.61
C ALA A 466 5.71 7.51 26.93
N PRO A 467 6.71 6.74 26.49
CA PRO A 467 6.51 5.37 26.01
C PRO A 467 5.99 4.47 27.15
N GLU A 468 4.74 4.01 27.09
CA GLU A 468 4.04 3.35 28.23
C GLU A 468 4.01 1.82 28.12
N PHE A 469 4.23 1.24 26.92
CA PHE A 469 4.14 -0.20 26.72
C PHE A 469 5.10 -0.71 25.65
N ALA A 470 5.77 -1.83 25.92
CA ALA A 470 6.72 -2.47 25.01
C ALA A 470 6.22 -3.84 24.54
N PHE A 471 6.62 -4.23 23.32
CA PHE A 471 6.28 -5.54 22.75
C PHE A 471 7.31 -6.59 23.09
N TRP A 472 6.84 -7.77 23.49
CA TRP A 472 7.67 -8.95 23.73
C TRP A 472 7.13 -10.18 22.99
N SER A 473 8.03 -11.09 22.62
CA SER A 473 7.71 -12.33 21.93
C SER A 473 7.32 -13.44 22.90
N THR A 474 6.19 -14.11 22.61
CA THR A 474 5.77 -15.31 23.33
C THR A 474 6.58 -16.56 22.97
N ASP A 475 7.35 -16.51 21.88
CA ASP A 475 7.84 -17.73 21.22
C ASP A 475 9.17 -18.24 21.81
N ASN A 476 9.82 -17.48 22.71
CA ASN A 476 11.12 -17.84 23.34
C ASN A 476 11.28 -17.34 24.80
N GLY A 477 10.20 -17.30 25.59
CA GLY A 477 10.32 -16.99 27.02
C GLY A 477 10.37 -15.51 27.39
N GLY A 478 9.96 -14.60 26.50
CA GLY A 478 9.65 -13.20 26.88
C GLY A 478 10.59 -12.11 26.36
N GLU A 479 11.27 -12.30 25.23
CA GLU A 479 12.23 -11.31 24.70
C GLU A 479 11.52 -10.07 24.13
N TRP A 480 12.03 -8.87 24.43
CA TRP A 480 11.59 -7.63 23.78
C TRP A 480 11.91 -7.67 22.29
N ILE A 481 10.97 -7.24 21.46
CA ILE A 481 11.09 -7.32 20.01
C ILE A 481 11.16 -5.94 19.36
N VAL A 482 11.94 -5.86 18.28
CA VAL A 482 12.04 -4.75 17.33
C VAL A 482 12.63 -3.43 17.86
N GLU A 483 12.32 -3.02 19.09
CA GLU A 483 12.83 -1.76 19.68
C GLU A 483 14.36 -1.66 19.58
N ASN A 484 14.84 -0.51 19.11
CA ASN A 484 16.24 -0.15 18.89
C ASN A 484 17.00 -1.07 17.91
N HIS A 485 16.29 -1.88 17.11
CA HIS A 485 16.87 -2.70 16.05
C HIS A 485 16.10 -2.51 14.74
N GLY A 486 14.81 -2.87 14.70
CA GLY A 486 14.00 -2.97 13.48
C GLY A 486 13.63 -4.42 13.15
N VAL A 487 12.98 -4.60 12.00
CA VAL A 487 12.71 -5.91 11.39
C VAL A 487 13.65 -6.07 10.20
N ASP A 488 14.50 -7.09 10.25
CA ASP A 488 15.38 -7.46 9.14
C ASP A 488 14.57 -8.09 8.00
N PRO A 489 14.78 -7.67 6.74
CA PRO A 489 14.18 -8.33 5.59
C PRO A 489 14.89 -9.66 5.30
N ASP A 490 14.18 -10.61 4.69
CA ASP A 490 14.77 -11.86 4.18
C ASP A 490 15.76 -11.58 3.04
N TYR A 491 15.48 -10.56 2.23
CA TYR A 491 16.32 -10.10 1.13
C TYR A 491 16.69 -8.63 1.31
N VAL A 492 17.93 -8.39 1.76
CA VAL A 492 18.46 -7.04 1.93
C VAL A 492 18.76 -6.40 0.57
N VAL A 493 17.99 -5.38 0.22
CA VAL A 493 18.10 -4.61 -1.03
C VAL A 493 17.97 -3.11 -0.74
N PRO A 494 19.06 -2.33 -0.79
CA PRO A 494 18.99 -0.88 -0.59
C PRO A 494 18.44 -0.16 -1.84
N GLN A 495 17.77 0.97 -1.62
CA GLN A 495 17.43 1.92 -2.69
C GLN A 495 18.68 2.68 -3.14
N ARG A 496 19.44 2.07 -4.06
CA ARG A 496 20.67 2.66 -4.59
C ARG A 496 20.38 3.98 -5.33
N PRO A 497 21.01 5.12 -4.94
CA PRO A 497 20.74 6.41 -5.56
C PRO A 497 20.95 6.44 -7.08
N ASP A 498 21.97 5.76 -7.59
CA ASP A 498 22.25 5.69 -9.03
C ASP A 498 21.15 4.98 -9.83
N LEU A 499 20.56 3.92 -9.26
CA LEU A 499 19.45 3.19 -9.87
C LEU A 499 18.15 3.99 -9.79
N VAL A 500 17.83 4.55 -8.63
CA VAL A 500 16.61 5.35 -8.42
C VAL A 500 16.57 6.57 -9.32
N ILE A 501 17.68 7.31 -9.44
CA ILE A 501 17.77 8.48 -10.34
C ILE A 501 17.60 8.08 -11.80
N SER A 502 18.02 6.87 -12.18
CA SER A 502 17.81 6.32 -13.52
C SER A 502 16.41 5.72 -13.77
N GLY A 503 15.50 5.81 -12.78
CA GLY A 503 14.10 5.38 -12.89
C GLY A 503 13.79 3.96 -12.40
N HIS A 504 14.81 3.22 -11.95
CA HIS A 504 14.67 1.87 -11.38
C HIS A 504 14.17 1.90 -9.94
N ASP A 505 13.52 0.82 -9.52
CA ASP A 505 13.18 0.58 -8.11
C ASP A 505 13.68 -0.82 -7.73
N PRO A 506 14.94 -0.95 -7.26
CA PRO A 506 15.56 -2.24 -6.95
C PRO A 506 14.76 -3.10 -5.96
N GLN A 507 14.07 -2.48 -5.01
CA GLN A 507 13.27 -3.20 -4.02
C GLN A 507 11.99 -3.76 -4.64
N LEU A 508 11.30 -2.95 -5.46
CA LEU A 508 10.11 -3.39 -6.19
C LEU A 508 10.47 -4.46 -7.23
N GLU A 509 11.55 -4.27 -7.98
CA GLU A 509 12.06 -5.23 -8.96
C GLU A 509 12.40 -6.57 -8.30
N LYS A 510 13.06 -6.56 -7.14
CA LYS A 510 13.32 -7.79 -6.37
C LYS A 510 12.05 -8.44 -5.83
N ALA A 511 11.07 -7.65 -5.40
CA ALA A 511 9.79 -8.19 -4.94
C ALA A 511 9.01 -8.85 -6.09
N ILE A 512 9.03 -8.25 -7.29
CA ILE A 512 8.49 -8.83 -8.53
C ILE A 512 9.18 -10.16 -8.83
N GLU A 513 10.51 -10.22 -8.80
CA GLU A 513 11.28 -11.47 -8.99
C GLU A 513 10.79 -12.56 -8.02
N LYS A 514 10.67 -12.24 -6.72
CA LYS A 514 10.33 -13.23 -5.69
C LYS A 514 8.89 -13.72 -5.77
N VAL A 515 7.94 -12.85 -6.07
CA VAL A 515 6.54 -13.25 -6.19
C VAL A 515 6.29 -14.03 -7.49
N GLU A 516 6.98 -13.69 -8.58
CA GLU A 516 6.96 -14.46 -9.83
C GLU A 516 7.57 -15.86 -9.64
N GLU A 517 8.73 -15.96 -8.96
CA GLU A 517 9.34 -17.25 -8.61
C GLU A 517 8.36 -18.13 -7.81
N ALA A 518 7.72 -17.56 -6.79
CA ALA A 518 6.78 -18.28 -5.95
C ALA A 518 5.47 -18.67 -6.67
N THR A 519 5.06 -17.93 -7.71
CA THR A 519 3.89 -18.28 -8.54
C THR A 519 4.22 -19.25 -9.67
N GLY A 520 5.49 -19.67 -9.79
CA GLY A 520 5.97 -20.56 -10.84
C GLY A 520 6.18 -19.87 -12.19
N GLY A 521 6.27 -18.53 -12.22
CA GLY A 521 6.67 -17.72 -13.38
C GLY A 521 5.71 -17.76 -14.58
N ARG A 522 6.08 -16.98 -15.61
CA ARG A 522 5.39 -16.89 -16.91
C ARG A 522 5.98 -17.81 -17.99
N ILE A 523 7.21 -18.27 -17.81
CA ILE A 523 7.94 -19.10 -18.78
C ILE A 523 8.05 -20.51 -18.20
N GLY A 524 7.48 -21.48 -18.91
CA GLY A 524 7.65 -22.89 -18.60
C GLY A 524 9.02 -23.41 -19.03
N TYR A 525 9.43 -24.53 -18.46
CA TYR A 525 10.64 -25.24 -18.86
C TYR A 525 10.32 -26.72 -19.05
N MET A 526 10.88 -27.33 -20.09
CA MET A 526 10.85 -28.78 -20.27
C MET A 526 12.17 -29.28 -20.84
N HIS A 527 12.56 -30.49 -20.46
CA HIS A 527 13.72 -31.20 -20.98
C HIS A 527 13.30 -32.45 -21.75
N VAL A 528 13.88 -32.62 -22.94
CA VAL A 528 13.59 -33.71 -23.87
C VAL A 528 14.83 -34.60 -23.98
N PRO A 529 14.91 -35.68 -23.18
CA PRO A 529 16.14 -36.49 -23.04
C PRO A 529 16.42 -37.41 -24.24
N ASP A 530 15.39 -37.74 -25.01
CA ASP A 530 15.45 -38.61 -26.18
C ASP A 530 14.20 -38.41 -27.04
N THR A 531 14.24 -38.89 -28.28
CA THR A 531 13.07 -38.90 -29.18
C THR A 531 12.47 -40.30 -29.35
N SER A 532 12.75 -41.22 -28.42
CA SER A 532 12.16 -42.55 -28.40
C SER A 532 10.78 -42.54 -27.72
N PHE A 533 10.09 -43.69 -27.66
CA PHE A 533 8.76 -43.76 -27.04
C PHE A 533 8.70 -43.21 -25.60
N PRO A 534 9.63 -43.59 -24.69
CA PRO A 534 9.75 -42.94 -23.38
C PRO A 534 9.90 -41.42 -23.43
N GLY A 535 10.77 -40.88 -24.28
CA GLY A 535 10.94 -39.44 -24.48
C GLY A 535 9.66 -38.76 -24.97
N ILE A 536 8.87 -39.42 -25.84
CA ILE A 536 7.58 -38.90 -26.30
C ILE A 536 6.58 -38.75 -25.15
N ILE A 537 6.51 -39.73 -24.27
CA ILE A 537 5.65 -39.68 -23.08
C ILE A 537 6.13 -38.59 -22.11
N ALA A 538 7.45 -38.48 -21.92
CA ALA A 538 8.04 -37.45 -21.07
C ALA A 538 7.75 -36.04 -21.58
N PHE A 539 7.91 -35.81 -22.89
CA PHE A 539 7.54 -34.56 -23.54
C PHE A 539 6.07 -34.22 -23.29
N ASP A 540 5.15 -35.14 -23.55
CA ASP A 540 3.71 -34.88 -23.42
C ASP A 540 3.32 -34.50 -21.98
N LYS A 541 3.87 -35.23 -21.01
CA LYS A 541 3.67 -34.97 -19.59
C LYS A 541 4.21 -33.60 -19.18
N GLN A 542 5.44 -33.29 -19.57
CA GLN A 542 6.08 -32.02 -19.22
C GLN A 542 5.39 -30.85 -19.90
N PHE A 543 5.14 -30.93 -21.22
CA PHE A 543 4.46 -29.88 -21.98
C PHE A 543 3.05 -29.59 -21.44
N THR A 544 2.28 -30.64 -21.14
CA THR A 544 0.91 -30.48 -20.59
C THR A 544 0.92 -29.78 -19.23
N ALA A 545 1.97 -30.01 -18.41
CA ALA A 545 2.13 -29.35 -17.12
C ALA A 545 2.48 -27.86 -17.22
N GLN A 546 2.82 -27.35 -18.42
CA GLN A 546 3.19 -25.96 -18.67
C GLN A 546 2.12 -25.18 -19.47
N LEU A 547 0.93 -25.73 -19.69
CA LEU A 547 -0.09 -25.09 -20.54
C LEU A 547 -0.67 -23.78 -19.98
N ASP A 548 -0.45 -23.49 -18.69
CA ASP A 548 -0.80 -22.24 -18.03
C ASP A 548 0.24 -21.13 -18.24
N LYS A 549 1.40 -21.45 -18.83
CA LYS A 549 2.51 -20.52 -19.07
C LYS A 549 2.33 -19.75 -20.37
N ASP A 550 2.84 -18.52 -20.39
CA ASP A 550 2.79 -17.66 -21.57
C ASP A 550 3.85 -18.05 -22.60
N GLY A 551 5.02 -18.51 -22.15
CA GLY A 551 6.11 -18.98 -23.00
C GLY A 551 6.74 -20.28 -22.49
N ILE A 552 7.64 -20.89 -23.26
CA ILE A 552 8.32 -22.13 -22.85
C ILE A 552 9.74 -22.23 -23.41
N ILE A 553 10.65 -22.76 -22.58
CA ILE A 553 12.00 -23.18 -22.97
C ILE A 553 12.02 -24.70 -23.16
N ILE A 554 12.56 -25.14 -24.29
CA ILE A 554 12.72 -26.54 -24.67
C ILE A 554 14.21 -26.90 -24.57
N ASP A 555 14.57 -27.72 -23.59
CA ASP A 555 15.93 -28.22 -23.42
C ASP A 555 16.14 -29.55 -24.17
N GLU A 556 16.78 -29.44 -25.33
CA GLU A 556 17.16 -30.54 -26.23
C GLU A 556 18.63 -30.96 -26.05
N ARG A 557 19.33 -30.40 -25.06
CA ARG A 557 20.73 -30.75 -24.80
C ARG A 557 20.83 -32.21 -24.38
N TYR A 558 21.88 -32.89 -24.81
CA TYR A 558 22.14 -34.31 -24.49
C TYR A 558 21.07 -35.29 -25.01
N ASN A 559 20.22 -34.87 -25.97
CA ASN A 559 19.19 -35.74 -26.51
C ASN A 559 19.82 -36.93 -27.26
N SER A 560 19.55 -38.14 -26.76
CA SER A 560 20.18 -39.38 -27.27
C SER A 560 19.61 -39.88 -28.61
N GLY A 561 18.61 -39.19 -29.16
CA GLY A 561 17.94 -39.57 -30.40
C GLY A 561 16.89 -40.66 -30.21
N GLY A 562 16.50 -41.31 -31.32
CA GLY A 562 15.37 -42.24 -31.31
C GLY A 562 14.54 -42.17 -32.59
N GLN A 563 13.25 -41.92 -32.44
CA GLN A 563 12.33 -41.75 -33.57
C GLN A 563 12.41 -40.34 -34.15
N ILE A 564 11.79 -40.14 -35.30
CA ILE A 564 11.68 -38.82 -35.92
C ILE A 564 10.65 -37.98 -35.13
N PRO A 565 11.02 -36.79 -34.63
CA PRO A 565 10.24 -36.01 -33.66
C PRO A 565 9.18 -35.11 -34.32
N ASP A 566 8.43 -35.63 -35.29
CA ASP A 566 7.36 -34.89 -35.96
C ASP A 566 6.24 -34.49 -34.99
N PHE A 567 5.92 -35.36 -34.02
CA PHE A 567 4.93 -35.10 -32.96
C PHE A 567 5.27 -33.89 -32.09
N TYR A 568 6.54 -33.73 -31.66
CA TYR A 568 6.96 -32.58 -30.86
C TYR A 568 6.76 -31.28 -31.63
N THR A 569 7.22 -31.30 -32.88
CA THR A 569 7.14 -30.17 -33.80
C THR A 569 5.68 -29.80 -34.08
N GLU A 570 4.79 -30.78 -34.28
CA GLU A 570 3.35 -30.55 -34.51
C GLU A 570 2.68 -29.84 -33.35
N LYS A 571 2.99 -30.23 -32.10
CA LYS A 571 2.45 -29.57 -30.90
C LYS A 571 2.98 -28.16 -30.72
N LEU A 572 4.29 -27.98 -30.87
CA LEU A 572 4.95 -26.69 -30.61
C LEU A 572 4.62 -25.63 -31.66
N LYS A 573 4.32 -26.03 -32.90
CA LYS A 573 3.98 -25.11 -33.99
C LYS A 573 2.52 -24.68 -34.02
N ARG A 574 1.67 -25.16 -33.11
CA ARG A 574 0.23 -24.84 -33.11
C ARG A 574 0.02 -23.33 -33.04
N GLU A 575 -0.77 -22.83 -33.97
CA GLU A 575 -1.18 -21.43 -34.03
C GLU A 575 -2.54 -21.24 -33.37
N LEU A 576 -2.79 -20.06 -32.81
CA LEU A 576 -4.08 -19.71 -32.24
C LEU A 576 -5.10 -19.56 -33.38
N LEU A 577 -5.96 -20.56 -33.54
CA LEU A 577 -6.95 -20.58 -34.63
C LEU A 577 -8.20 -19.79 -34.27
N SER A 578 -8.64 -19.92 -33.01
CA SER A 578 -9.81 -19.23 -32.48
C SER A 578 -9.76 -19.21 -30.96
N ALA A 579 -10.69 -18.45 -30.36
CA ALA A 579 -10.98 -18.55 -28.94
C ALA A 579 -12.44 -18.97 -28.78
N LEU A 580 -12.68 -20.06 -28.05
CA LEU A 580 -14.02 -20.46 -27.65
C LEU A 580 -14.45 -19.52 -26.52
N ALA A 581 -15.48 -18.72 -26.78
CA ALA A 581 -16.06 -17.80 -25.82
C ALA A 581 -17.23 -18.49 -25.11
N PRO A 582 -17.04 -19.10 -23.93
CA PRO A 582 -18.16 -19.60 -23.16
C PRO A 582 -19.05 -18.44 -22.72
N ARG A 583 -20.33 -18.74 -22.46
CA ARG A 583 -21.29 -17.77 -21.91
C ARG A 583 -20.74 -17.12 -20.64
N GLU A 584 -20.09 -17.92 -19.80
CA GLU A 584 -19.48 -17.52 -18.54
C GLU A 584 -18.06 -18.10 -18.45
N GLY A 585 -17.12 -17.36 -17.85
CA GLY A 585 -15.72 -17.79 -17.73
C GLY A 585 -14.75 -17.15 -18.74
N LYS A 586 -13.48 -17.57 -18.67
CA LYS A 586 -12.40 -17.09 -19.56
C LYS A 586 -12.56 -17.72 -20.96
N ASP A 587 -12.15 -16.99 -21.99
CA ASP A 587 -12.05 -17.52 -23.34
C ASP A 587 -11.03 -18.66 -23.38
N VAL A 588 -11.39 -19.78 -24.00
CA VAL A 588 -10.51 -20.94 -24.14
C VAL A 588 -9.81 -20.85 -25.49
N PRO A 589 -8.47 -20.73 -25.52
CA PRO A 589 -7.75 -20.72 -26.79
C PRO A 589 -7.90 -22.06 -27.50
N TRP A 590 -8.00 -22.04 -28.83
CA TRP A 590 -8.13 -23.26 -29.63
C TRP A 590 -7.02 -23.38 -30.68
N PRO A 591 -6.33 -24.53 -30.74
CA PRO A 591 -6.48 -25.75 -29.91
C PRO A 591 -6.06 -25.60 -28.42
N PRO A 592 -6.66 -26.35 -27.47
CA PRO A 592 -6.45 -26.10 -26.04
C PRO A 592 -5.12 -26.64 -25.49
N VAL A 593 -4.45 -27.54 -26.22
CA VAL A 593 -3.14 -28.11 -25.84
C VAL A 593 -2.06 -27.44 -26.68
N ALA A 594 -1.74 -26.19 -26.33
CA ALA A 594 -0.70 -25.38 -26.97
C ALA A 594 -0.26 -24.23 -26.04
N ILE A 595 0.99 -23.81 -26.19
CA ILE A 595 1.54 -22.57 -25.60
C ILE A 595 1.75 -21.60 -26.75
N TYR A 596 1.02 -20.48 -26.72
CA TYR A 596 0.90 -19.59 -27.87
C TYR A 596 1.92 -18.46 -27.89
N GLY A 597 2.57 -18.15 -26.76
CA GLY A 597 3.62 -17.15 -26.71
C GLY A 597 4.98 -17.71 -27.14
N PRO A 598 6.08 -17.05 -26.73
CA PRO A 598 7.42 -17.37 -27.19
C PRO A 598 7.87 -18.79 -26.82
N ARG A 599 8.58 -19.42 -27.75
CA ARG A 599 9.22 -20.74 -27.59
C ARG A 599 10.70 -20.58 -27.89
N VAL A 600 11.58 -21.04 -27.02
CA VAL A 600 13.04 -20.98 -27.24
C VAL A 600 13.61 -22.37 -27.01
N MET A 601 14.45 -22.85 -27.91
CA MET A 601 15.10 -24.16 -27.78
C MET A 601 16.57 -24.00 -27.38
N ILE A 602 17.06 -24.85 -26.48
CA ILE A 602 18.48 -24.96 -26.16
C ILE A 602 19.05 -26.30 -26.63
N VAL A 603 20.22 -26.26 -27.26
CA VAL A 603 20.89 -27.42 -27.90
C VAL A 603 22.37 -27.49 -27.54
N ASN A 604 22.97 -28.67 -27.69
CA ASN A 604 24.42 -28.84 -27.58
C ASN A 604 24.96 -29.88 -28.57
N GLU A 605 26.28 -30.03 -28.61
CA GLU A 605 27.02 -30.95 -29.47
C GLU A 605 26.82 -32.44 -29.17
N LEU A 606 26.06 -32.74 -28.11
CA LEU A 606 25.76 -34.10 -27.67
C LEU A 606 24.35 -34.55 -28.06
N ALA A 607 23.52 -33.64 -28.60
CA ALA A 607 22.26 -34.00 -29.22
C ALA A 607 22.51 -34.64 -30.59
N GLY A 608 21.93 -35.82 -30.84
CA GLY A 608 22.22 -36.62 -32.02
C GLY A 608 21.02 -37.38 -32.58
N SER A 609 21.05 -37.78 -33.85
CA SER A 609 20.00 -38.60 -34.48
C SER A 609 18.63 -37.93 -34.40
N GLY A 610 17.63 -38.49 -33.71
CA GLY A 610 16.37 -37.80 -33.50
C GLY A 610 16.53 -36.39 -32.88
N GLY A 611 17.55 -36.19 -32.02
CA GLY A 611 17.91 -34.90 -31.46
C GLY A 611 18.64 -33.96 -32.41
N ASP A 612 19.08 -34.43 -33.57
CA ASP A 612 19.50 -33.60 -34.71
C ASP A 612 18.28 -33.19 -35.56
N ALA A 613 17.32 -34.09 -35.73
CA ALA A 613 16.10 -33.82 -36.49
C ALA A 613 15.19 -32.78 -35.81
N PHE A 614 15.09 -32.81 -34.48
CA PHE A 614 14.16 -31.93 -33.76
C PHE A 614 14.54 -30.43 -33.90
N PRO A 615 15.78 -30.00 -33.62
CA PRO A 615 16.20 -28.60 -33.84
C PRO A 615 16.08 -28.20 -35.31
N TRP A 616 16.36 -29.12 -36.25
CA TRP A 616 16.20 -28.83 -37.67
C TRP A 616 14.74 -28.54 -38.04
N PHE A 617 13.79 -29.35 -37.56
CA PHE A 617 12.36 -29.09 -37.75
C PHE A 617 11.91 -27.82 -37.04
N PHE A 618 12.41 -27.56 -35.84
CA PHE A 618 12.11 -26.36 -35.06
C PHE A 618 12.48 -25.09 -35.83
N HIS A 619 13.69 -25.07 -36.40
CA HIS A 619 14.18 -23.99 -37.24
C HIS A 619 13.37 -23.88 -38.54
N ARG A 620 13.15 -25.00 -39.25
CA ARG A 620 12.42 -25.02 -40.53
C ARG A 620 10.98 -24.54 -40.39
N GLN A 621 10.30 -24.90 -39.31
CA GLN A 621 8.92 -24.47 -39.02
C GLN A 621 8.86 -23.08 -38.38
N LYS A 622 10.02 -22.43 -38.16
CA LYS A 622 10.13 -21.10 -37.54
C LYS A 622 9.41 -21.01 -36.19
N ILE A 623 9.56 -22.06 -35.37
CA ILE A 623 8.87 -22.15 -34.08
C ILE A 623 9.44 -21.13 -33.09
N GLY A 624 10.76 -20.91 -33.13
CA GLY A 624 11.46 -19.94 -32.30
C GLY A 624 12.98 -20.01 -32.48
N PRO A 625 13.73 -19.19 -31.73
CA PRO A 625 15.18 -19.21 -31.79
C PRO A 625 15.78 -20.43 -31.07
N ILE A 626 16.95 -20.84 -31.53
CA ILE A 626 17.78 -21.90 -30.97
C ILE A 626 19.04 -21.28 -30.35
N VAL A 627 19.35 -21.66 -29.11
CA VAL A 627 20.52 -21.19 -28.36
C VAL A 627 21.42 -22.38 -28.03
N GLY A 628 22.74 -22.23 -28.17
CA GLY A 628 23.69 -23.21 -27.65
C GLY A 628 24.87 -23.47 -28.56
N THR A 629 25.25 -24.74 -28.71
CA THR A 629 26.30 -25.20 -29.63
C THR A 629 25.71 -26.10 -30.71
N ARG A 630 26.37 -26.16 -31.86
CA ARG A 630 25.94 -27.00 -32.99
C ARG A 630 25.77 -28.45 -32.53
N THR A 631 24.67 -29.09 -32.93
CA THR A 631 24.39 -30.50 -32.63
C THR A 631 25.37 -31.45 -33.32
N TRP A 632 25.32 -32.74 -32.99
CA TRP A 632 26.32 -33.72 -33.44
C TRP A 632 26.38 -33.90 -34.97
N GLY A 633 25.24 -33.89 -35.65
CA GLY A 633 25.16 -34.13 -37.08
C GLY A 633 25.19 -35.61 -37.46
N GLY A 634 24.68 -36.49 -36.61
CA GLY A 634 24.53 -37.93 -36.88
C GLY A 634 23.07 -38.29 -37.18
N LEU A 635 22.54 -37.84 -38.31
CA LEU A 635 21.17 -38.00 -38.79
C LEU A 635 21.06 -38.94 -40.00
N VAL A 636 21.76 -40.07 -39.97
CA VAL A 636 21.50 -41.23 -40.85
C VAL A 636 20.98 -42.38 -40.02
N GLY A 637 19.81 -42.88 -40.40
CA GLY A 637 19.07 -43.86 -39.64
C GLY A 637 19.53 -45.29 -39.85
N ILE A 638 19.34 -46.09 -38.81
CA ILE A 638 19.65 -47.52 -38.76
C ILE A 638 18.32 -48.27 -38.70
N SER A 639 18.09 -49.22 -39.60
CA SER A 639 16.85 -49.99 -39.66
C SER A 639 16.98 -51.39 -39.03
N ARG A 640 18.20 -51.95 -38.97
CA ARG A 640 18.48 -53.32 -38.50
C ARG A 640 19.84 -53.42 -37.81
N GLY A 641 19.86 -54.13 -36.69
CA GLY A 641 21.07 -54.72 -36.15
C GLY A 641 21.31 -56.07 -36.82
N ILE A 642 22.47 -56.25 -37.42
CA ILE A 642 22.90 -57.52 -38.01
C ILE A 642 23.69 -58.27 -36.93
N PRO A 643 23.13 -59.34 -36.35
CA PRO A 643 23.82 -60.11 -35.33
C PRO A 643 25.05 -60.79 -35.94
N LEU A 644 26.16 -60.71 -35.22
CA LEU A 644 27.41 -61.39 -35.55
C LEU A 644 27.45 -62.75 -34.85
N HIS A 645 28.25 -63.67 -35.39
CA HIS A 645 28.28 -65.06 -34.95
C HIS A 645 28.86 -65.26 -33.53
N ASP A 646 29.52 -64.23 -32.98
CA ASP A 646 30.09 -64.19 -31.63
C ASP A 646 29.16 -63.56 -30.59
N GLY A 647 27.92 -63.21 -30.98
CA GLY A 647 26.97 -62.51 -30.13
C GLY A 647 27.10 -60.98 -30.15
N GLY A 648 28.06 -60.44 -30.93
CA GLY A 648 28.12 -59.02 -31.25
C GLY A 648 27.00 -58.59 -32.21
N ASN A 649 26.89 -57.29 -32.45
CA ASN A 649 25.91 -56.71 -33.37
C ASN A 649 26.57 -55.60 -34.17
N VAL A 650 26.31 -55.53 -35.48
CA VAL A 650 26.73 -54.42 -36.34
C VAL A 650 25.51 -53.76 -36.97
N SER A 651 25.48 -52.44 -36.98
CA SER A 651 24.48 -51.66 -37.70
C SER A 651 25.05 -51.12 -38.99
N ALA A 652 24.26 -51.18 -40.06
CA ALA A 652 24.50 -50.41 -41.28
C ALA A 652 23.50 -49.25 -41.33
N PRO A 653 23.93 -48.00 -41.57
CA PRO A 653 23.00 -46.91 -41.86
C PRO A 653 22.30 -47.17 -43.20
N GLU A 654 20.97 -47.08 -43.24
CA GLU A 654 20.16 -47.52 -44.39
C GLU A 654 19.27 -46.42 -44.99
N PHE A 655 19.06 -45.29 -44.30
CA PHE A 655 18.24 -44.19 -44.80
C PHE A 655 18.73 -42.84 -44.26
N ALA A 656 18.61 -41.80 -45.09
CA ALA A 656 19.11 -40.46 -44.78
C ALA A 656 18.06 -39.39 -45.15
N PHE A 657 18.16 -38.22 -44.51
CA PHE A 657 17.26 -37.09 -44.70
C PHE A 657 17.78 -36.12 -45.76
N TRP A 658 16.90 -35.68 -46.66
CA TRP A 658 17.19 -34.66 -47.66
C TRP A 658 16.12 -33.55 -47.63
N SER A 659 16.52 -32.31 -47.95
CA SER A 659 15.64 -31.14 -47.95
C SER A 659 14.77 -31.08 -49.20
N THR A 660 13.46 -30.93 -49.02
CA THR A 660 12.51 -30.84 -50.15
C THR A 660 12.41 -29.43 -50.76
N ASP A 661 12.97 -28.42 -50.11
CA ASP A 661 12.89 -27.00 -50.44
C ASP A 661 14.26 -26.37 -50.78
N ASN A 662 15.35 -27.10 -50.59
CA ASN A 662 16.72 -26.62 -50.78
C ASN A 662 17.48 -27.45 -51.83
N GLY A 663 16.88 -27.63 -53.01
CA GLY A 663 17.53 -28.29 -54.14
C GLY A 663 17.85 -29.79 -53.96
N GLY A 664 17.34 -30.45 -52.91
CA GLY A 664 17.58 -31.86 -52.66
C GLY A 664 18.79 -32.19 -51.78
N GLU A 665 19.36 -31.21 -51.09
CA GLU A 665 20.56 -31.39 -50.26
C GLU A 665 20.32 -32.36 -49.09
N TRP A 666 21.32 -33.19 -48.78
CA TRP A 666 21.34 -33.98 -47.55
C TRP A 666 21.45 -33.03 -46.35
N ILE A 667 20.53 -33.16 -45.40
CA ILE A 667 20.40 -32.21 -44.29
C ILE A 667 20.97 -32.81 -43.01
N VAL A 668 21.63 -31.96 -42.22
CA VAL A 668 22.16 -32.22 -40.87
C VAL A 668 23.30 -33.22 -40.79
N GLU A 669 23.29 -34.31 -41.56
CA GLU A 669 24.35 -35.32 -41.52
C GLU A 669 25.75 -34.74 -41.82
N ASN A 670 26.74 -35.13 -41.01
CA ASN A 670 28.13 -34.64 -41.01
C ASN A 670 28.31 -33.14 -40.73
N HIS A 671 27.25 -32.41 -40.37
CA HIS A 671 27.33 -31.00 -39.99
C HIS A 671 26.71 -30.75 -38.62
N GLY A 672 25.44 -31.11 -38.42
CA GLY A 672 24.61 -30.74 -37.28
C GLY A 672 23.65 -29.60 -37.60
N VAL A 673 22.95 -29.10 -36.58
CA VAL A 673 22.08 -27.92 -36.66
C VAL A 673 22.77 -26.77 -35.94
N ASP A 674 23.06 -25.71 -36.69
CA ASP A 674 23.59 -24.47 -36.12
C ASP A 674 22.51 -23.75 -35.28
N PRO A 675 22.84 -23.29 -34.06
CA PRO A 675 21.96 -22.45 -33.28
C PRO A 675 21.93 -21.02 -33.84
N ASP A 676 20.84 -20.30 -33.64
CA ASP A 676 20.73 -18.87 -33.98
C ASP A 676 21.65 -18.03 -33.08
N TYR A 677 21.81 -18.45 -31.82
CA TYR A 677 22.70 -17.83 -30.84
C TYR A 677 23.72 -18.84 -30.36
N VAL A 678 24.96 -18.70 -30.83
CA VAL A 678 26.07 -19.56 -30.40
C VAL A 678 26.49 -19.17 -28.98
N VAL A 679 26.15 -20.02 -28.02
CA VAL A 679 26.47 -19.86 -26.59
C VAL A 679 27.08 -21.15 -26.07
N PRO A 680 28.40 -21.21 -25.86
CA PRO A 680 29.03 -22.41 -25.31
C PRO A 680 28.70 -22.59 -23.83
N GLN A 681 28.56 -23.86 -23.40
CA GLN A 681 28.55 -24.19 -21.98
C GLN A 681 29.94 -23.96 -21.38
N ARG A 682 30.14 -22.80 -20.75
CA ARG A 682 31.40 -22.42 -20.14
C ARG A 682 31.60 -23.14 -18.81
N PRO A 683 32.62 -24.01 -18.66
CA PRO A 683 32.80 -24.79 -17.44
C PRO A 683 32.94 -23.94 -16.17
N ASP A 684 33.56 -22.78 -16.26
CA ASP A 684 33.72 -21.86 -15.13
C ASP A 684 32.39 -21.29 -14.65
N LEU A 685 31.48 -20.95 -15.57
CA LEU A 685 30.13 -20.47 -15.25
C LEU A 685 29.28 -21.60 -14.65
N VAL A 686 29.31 -22.80 -15.26
CA VAL A 686 28.57 -23.98 -14.77
C VAL A 686 28.99 -24.36 -13.36
N ILE A 687 30.29 -24.36 -13.06
CA ILE A 687 30.80 -24.66 -11.71
C ILE A 687 30.34 -23.62 -10.68
N SER A 688 30.16 -22.36 -11.10
CA SER A 688 29.60 -21.29 -10.26
C SER A 688 28.06 -21.30 -10.16
N GLY A 689 27.39 -22.30 -10.73
CA GLY A 689 25.93 -22.45 -10.66
C GLY A 689 25.16 -21.71 -11.77
N HIS A 690 25.85 -21.15 -12.76
CA HIS A 690 25.24 -20.48 -13.91
C HIS A 690 25.04 -21.44 -15.08
N ASP A 691 23.93 -21.29 -15.81
CA ASP A 691 23.70 -22.01 -17.07
C ASP A 691 23.60 -20.99 -18.21
N PRO A 692 24.70 -20.62 -18.88
CA PRO A 692 24.73 -19.54 -19.87
C PRO A 692 23.78 -19.77 -21.06
N GLN A 693 23.51 -21.01 -21.43
CA GLN A 693 22.57 -21.32 -22.52
C GLN A 693 21.13 -21.11 -22.06
N LEU A 694 20.78 -21.59 -20.86
CA LEU A 694 19.44 -21.40 -20.30
C LEU A 694 19.18 -19.92 -19.98
N GLU A 695 20.14 -19.22 -19.38
CA GLU A 695 20.05 -17.79 -19.09
C GLU A 695 19.77 -16.97 -20.35
N LYS A 696 20.50 -17.26 -21.45
CA LYS A 696 20.25 -16.60 -22.73
C LYS A 696 18.87 -16.95 -23.31
N ALA A 697 18.40 -18.19 -23.13
CA ALA A 697 17.07 -18.59 -23.58
C ALA A 697 15.95 -17.89 -22.79
N ILE A 698 16.13 -17.71 -21.47
CA ILE A 698 15.21 -16.92 -20.62
C ILE A 698 15.18 -15.48 -21.09
N GLU A 699 16.33 -14.85 -21.29
CA GLU A 699 16.43 -13.46 -21.78
C GLU A 699 15.63 -13.25 -23.08
N LEU A 700 15.80 -14.15 -24.06
CA LEU A 700 15.09 -14.08 -25.34
C LEU A 700 13.58 -14.31 -25.18
N ALA A 701 13.18 -15.24 -24.30
CA ALA A 701 11.78 -15.51 -24.03
C ALA A 701 11.09 -14.31 -23.34
N GLU A 702 11.74 -13.70 -22.35
CA GLU A 702 11.26 -12.49 -21.68
C GLU A 702 11.15 -11.30 -22.64
N GLU A 703 12.16 -11.07 -23.49
CA GLU A 703 12.13 -10.02 -24.51
C GLU A 703 10.94 -10.22 -25.47
N ALA A 704 10.74 -11.45 -25.94
CA ALA A 704 9.63 -11.78 -26.82
C ALA A 704 8.26 -11.65 -26.11
N LEU A 705 8.19 -11.93 -24.81
CA LEU A 705 6.97 -11.79 -24.02
C LEU A 705 6.53 -10.34 -23.84
N ARG A 706 7.45 -9.36 -23.88
CA ARG A 706 7.10 -7.93 -23.83
C ARG A 706 6.18 -7.51 -24.99
N ASN A 707 6.27 -8.21 -26.13
CA ASN A 707 5.45 -7.97 -27.31
C ASN A 707 4.27 -8.95 -27.45
N TYR A 708 4.15 -9.92 -26.54
CA TYR A 708 3.11 -10.93 -26.59
C TYR A 708 1.77 -10.35 -26.12
N LYS A 709 0.76 -10.38 -26.99
CA LYS A 709 -0.55 -9.76 -26.75
C LYS A 709 -1.60 -10.69 -26.14
N GLY A 710 -1.23 -11.94 -25.82
CA GLY A 710 -2.16 -12.94 -25.30
C GLY A 710 -3.30 -13.24 -26.27
N LEU A 711 -4.45 -13.64 -25.72
CA LEU A 711 -5.68 -13.86 -26.48
C LEU A 711 -6.30 -12.51 -26.91
N PRO A 712 -6.77 -12.39 -28.17
CA PRO A 712 -7.48 -11.21 -28.61
C PRO A 712 -8.79 -11.02 -27.81
N PRO A 713 -9.25 -9.76 -27.62
CA PRO A 713 -10.46 -9.48 -26.86
C PRO A 713 -11.70 -10.06 -27.56
N ARG A 714 -12.66 -10.50 -26.75
CA ARG A 714 -13.93 -11.07 -27.22
C ARG A 714 -14.66 -10.08 -28.14
N PRO A 715 -15.13 -10.51 -29.34
CA PRO A 715 -15.90 -9.64 -30.23
C PRO A 715 -17.25 -9.26 -29.59
N LYS A 716 -17.82 -8.13 -30.03
CA LYS A 716 -19.18 -7.73 -29.61
C LYS A 716 -20.20 -8.80 -30.01
N TYR A 717 -21.15 -9.09 -29.14
CA TYR A 717 -22.25 -10.00 -29.47
C TYR A 717 -23.06 -9.46 -30.66
N PRO A 718 -23.52 -10.32 -31.57
CA PRO A 718 -24.33 -9.91 -32.70
C PRO A 718 -25.63 -9.26 -32.21
N VAL A 719 -25.92 -8.07 -32.73
CA VAL A 719 -27.21 -7.41 -32.54
C VAL A 719 -28.19 -8.01 -33.56
N ALA A 720 -29.44 -8.27 -33.16
CA ALA A 720 -30.46 -8.71 -34.09
C ALA A 720 -30.53 -7.73 -35.27
N LYS A 721 -30.34 -8.23 -36.49
CA LYS A 721 -30.68 -7.46 -37.68
C LYS A 721 -32.20 -7.40 -37.72
N GLU A 722 -32.75 -6.21 -37.48
CA GLU A 722 -34.17 -5.92 -37.73
C GLU A 722 -34.55 -6.16 -39.18
#